data_AF-A0A914CGT1-F1
#
_entry.id   AF-A0A914CGT1-F1
#
_cell.length_a   1.000
_cell.length_b   1.000
_cell.length_c   1.000
_cell.angle_alpha   90.00
_cell.angle_beta   90.00
_cell.angle_gamma   90.00
#
_symmetry.space_group_name_H-M   'P 1'
#
loop_
_entity.id
_entity.type
_entity.pdbx_description
1 polymer ?
#
loop_
_entity_poly.entity_id
_entity_poly.type
_entity_poly.pdbx_seq_one_letter_code
_entity_poly.pdbx_strand_id
1 'polypeptide(L)'
;MEDCEESFGECQAIKDDFAEILDDDVEHVKARTANFKSRFGPYDKEINLAIHDVQTIYNGTEKFLSESMTPLDRMREPGRFWVGHTLSSPSAREKAFPAFAALLATKRLYRKHENIPEEEHKILKEYCSKDNHRLCENLKYRRVDGLCNNVKNPNWGANYAPFQRFIPADYGDEVEEFRRAHDGSELPNVRLITQLLIHEPVIKINMVTAMTSHWSHFVYTDLVHIGSSQLTIDGQQFPIPCCERESPVHPECAPIKLPSDDPLYGGFVSCMSYSRTVPAPKENCALGSREQANQATSYLDGSTIYGSNVERFRVLRTLRDGKLKTSAEFDEGELPPTMDILTTIFSGGCASSSVKSCFLSGSEHINFLPTTAAIHILWIRQHNKIAQKLLTLNPKWTDKQLFQEARRIVIAQIQHITYNEWLPIVVGKESWMRYNLNPLTTGYSNAYSMNIDASVLNSFAAIVGQFFYTMFDGHLAQYSSQGVRILDKPVNEYLNDPGSLFFSERVSGVLRDKLFKNNGNMGLDLPALILQTGRDHGIPSYTVWREKCGGGKITSFKELEDDIIDSDQILPILARLFKSVTDVDLFILGLAEKPVRGALVGPTFGCILSLQFQKTKRGDRYWYENPFSPAAFTEEQLGEIKKTTLAKIICDNSEIRSIQPKVLEMPDLYDNFPIACNSSFLPSIDLNLWQDELPQVQMPVTMATIRKAIHLGMLEVEERRKRETHNIRRNQREFSPGEPLYSYGKMMRIKREASEISRMSEI
;
A
#
# COMPACT_ATOMS: atom_id res chain seq x y z
N MET A 1 39.26 6.06 66.93
CA MET A 1 39.22 7.21 67.86
C MET A 1 38.84 6.72 69.27
N GLU A 2 39.52 5.71 69.80
CA GLU A 2 39.41 5.35 71.23
C GLU A 2 40.78 5.09 71.90
N ASP A 3 41.87 4.91 71.14
CA ASP A 3 43.26 4.83 71.65
C ASP A 3 44.18 5.88 71.00
N CYS A 4 44.04 7.16 71.37
CA CYS A 4 44.90 8.25 70.86
C CYS A 4 45.19 9.33 71.95
N GLU A 5 45.89 8.98 73.03
CA GLU A 5 46.35 9.97 74.03
C GLU A 5 47.84 10.35 73.94
N GLU A 6 48.68 9.67 73.13
CA GLU A 6 50.11 9.99 73.00
C GLU A 6 50.63 10.10 71.54
N SER A 7 50.05 11.00 70.72
CA SER A 7 50.73 11.57 69.54
C SER A 7 49.91 12.67 68.83
N PHE A 8 49.87 13.87 69.41
CA PHE A 8 49.07 15.00 68.88
C PHE A 8 49.50 15.54 67.48
N GLY A 9 50.55 15.00 66.86
CA GLY A 9 51.00 15.37 65.51
C GLY A 9 50.54 14.45 64.39
N GLU A 10 50.51 13.13 64.60
CA GLU A 10 50.30 12.16 63.50
C GLU A 10 48.81 11.93 63.19
N CYS A 11 47.92 12.07 64.18
CA CYS A 11 46.48 11.98 63.96
C CYS A 11 45.88 13.18 63.19
N GLN A 12 46.59 14.31 63.09
CA GLN A 12 46.13 15.45 62.31
C GLN A 12 46.36 15.22 60.82
N ALA A 13 47.58 14.80 60.44
CA ALA A 13 47.93 14.47 59.06
C ALA A 13 47.03 13.37 58.47
N ILE A 14 46.75 12.29 59.22
CA ILE A 14 45.85 11.22 58.76
C ILE A 14 44.41 11.72 58.58
N LYS A 15 43.98 12.74 59.33
CA LYS A 15 42.65 13.36 59.19
C LYS A 15 42.55 14.23 57.95
N ASP A 16 43.60 15.00 57.68
CA ASP A 16 43.67 15.90 56.53
C ASP A 16 43.86 15.09 55.23
N ASP A 17 44.68 14.03 55.24
CA ASP A 17 44.80 13.04 54.15
C ASP A 17 43.46 12.31 53.88
N PHE A 18 42.72 11.90 54.92
CA PHE A 18 41.40 11.29 54.72
C PHE A 18 40.35 12.28 54.21
N ALA A 19 40.48 13.56 54.56
CA ALA A 19 39.60 14.62 54.05
C ALA A 19 39.91 14.93 52.57
N GLU A 20 41.19 15.05 52.19
CA GLU A 20 41.59 15.18 50.79
C GLU A 20 41.17 13.96 49.98
N ILE A 21 41.41 12.72 50.45
CA ILE A 21 40.98 11.50 49.74
C ILE A 21 39.45 11.43 49.59
N LEU A 22 38.68 11.85 50.60
CA LEU A 22 37.22 11.88 50.51
C LEU A 22 36.68 12.98 49.58
N ASP A 23 37.29 14.17 49.55
CA ASP A 23 36.91 15.22 48.61
C ASP A 23 37.39 14.91 47.19
N ASP A 24 38.56 14.28 47.00
CA ASP A 24 39.02 13.79 45.69
C ASP A 24 38.12 12.66 45.19
N ASP A 25 37.73 11.66 46.01
CA ASP A 25 36.76 10.64 45.58
C ASP A 25 35.37 11.25 45.32
N VAL A 26 34.95 12.29 46.06
CA VAL A 26 33.69 12.99 45.82
C VAL A 26 33.76 13.86 44.56
N GLU A 27 34.86 14.56 44.27
CA GLU A 27 35.12 15.28 43.02
C GLU A 27 35.25 14.30 41.85
N HIS A 28 35.92 13.16 42.02
CA HIS A 28 36.14 12.18 40.96
C HIS A 28 34.87 11.35 40.69
N VAL A 29 34.03 11.09 41.70
CA VAL A 29 32.66 10.59 41.54
C VAL A 29 31.74 11.66 40.95
N LYS A 30 31.81 12.93 41.36
CA LYS A 30 31.06 14.04 40.72
C LYS A 30 31.48 14.19 39.26
N ALA A 31 32.77 14.10 38.93
CA ALA A 31 33.32 14.21 37.58
C ALA A 31 33.03 12.96 36.73
N ARG A 32 33.01 11.75 37.33
CA ARG A 32 32.50 10.54 36.67
C ARG A 32 31.00 10.63 36.44
N THR A 33 30.22 11.12 37.39
CA THR A 33 28.76 11.29 37.27
C THR A 33 28.42 12.43 36.31
N ALA A 34 29.24 13.46 36.22
CA ALA A 34 29.15 14.54 35.23
C ALA A 34 29.56 14.05 33.83
N ASN A 35 30.59 13.22 33.70
CA ASN A 35 30.94 12.55 32.44
C ASN A 35 29.96 11.44 32.03
N PHE A 36 29.22 10.86 32.99
CA PHE A 36 28.12 9.94 32.71
C PHE A 36 26.89 10.75 32.26
N LYS A 37 26.56 11.85 32.94
CA LYS A 37 25.51 12.80 32.52
C LYS A 37 25.81 13.51 31.20
N SER A 38 27.07 13.77 30.85
CA SER A 38 27.46 14.39 29.57
C SER A 38 27.43 13.42 28.38
N ARG A 39 27.30 12.11 28.63
CA ARG A 39 27.09 11.10 27.58
C ARG A 39 25.63 10.93 27.18
N PHE A 40 24.69 11.39 27.99
CA PHE A 40 23.26 11.34 27.70
C PHE A 40 22.75 12.73 27.36
N GLY A 41 22.04 12.87 26.24
CA GLY A 41 21.28 14.07 25.93
C GLY A 41 20.24 14.35 27.02
N PRO A 42 19.81 15.62 27.20
CA PRO A 42 18.89 16.01 28.27
C PRO A 42 17.55 15.24 28.28
N TYR A 43 17.17 14.66 27.13
CA TYR A 43 15.91 13.96 26.92
C TYR A 43 16.04 12.43 26.86
N ASP A 44 17.27 11.89 26.83
CA ASP A 44 17.55 10.46 26.63
C ASP A 44 16.88 9.57 27.68
N LYS A 45 16.68 10.07 28.91
CA LYS A 45 15.98 9.34 29.97
C LYS A 45 14.52 9.06 29.61
N GLU A 46 13.77 10.07 29.14
CA GLU A 46 12.36 9.89 28.80
C GLU A 46 12.19 9.07 27.52
N ILE A 47 13.13 9.18 26.59
CA ILE A 47 13.18 8.35 25.37
C ILE A 47 13.41 6.87 25.72
N ASN A 48 14.38 6.55 26.58
CA ASN A 48 14.60 5.18 27.04
C ASN A 48 13.41 4.60 27.81
N LEU A 49 12.74 5.42 28.64
CA LEU A 49 11.50 5.01 29.32
C LEU A 49 10.38 4.73 28.31
N ALA A 50 10.19 5.59 27.31
CA ALA A 50 9.19 5.37 26.26
C ALA A 50 9.46 4.07 25.45
N ILE A 51 10.72 3.80 25.10
CA ILE A 51 11.12 2.54 24.44
C ILE A 51 10.79 1.33 25.32
N HIS A 52 11.07 1.40 26.62
CA HIS A 52 10.78 0.32 27.57
C HIS A 52 9.27 0.10 27.76
N ASP A 53 8.48 1.16 27.83
CA ASP A 53 7.01 1.09 27.92
C ASP A 53 6.41 0.39 26.68
N VAL A 54 6.85 0.74 25.46
CA VAL A 54 6.40 0.09 24.21
C VAL A 54 6.78 -1.40 24.20
N GLN A 55 8.00 -1.75 24.62
CA GLN A 55 8.41 -3.15 24.80
C GLN A 55 7.56 -3.89 25.84
N THR A 56 7.07 -3.19 26.86
CA THR A 56 6.22 -3.76 27.92
C THR A 56 4.81 -4.04 27.40
N ILE A 57 4.26 -3.16 26.57
CA ILE A 57 3.00 -3.39 25.85
C ILE A 57 3.15 -4.62 24.93
N TYR A 58 4.21 -4.66 24.10
CA TYR A 58 4.45 -5.72 23.12
C TYR A 58 4.73 -7.10 23.74
N ASN A 59 5.47 -7.17 24.85
CA ASN A 59 5.87 -8.44 25.47
C ASN A 59 4.95 -8.88 26.62
N GLY A 60 4.18 -7.94 27.19
CA GLY A 60 3.25 -8.16 28.31
C GLY A 60 1.79 -8.12 27.87
N THR A 61 1.29 -6.92 27.53
CA THR A 61 -0.14 -6.68 27.22
C THR A 61 -0.60 -7.46 25.98
N GLU A 62 0.08 -7.31 24.84
CA GLU A 62 -0.28 -8.04 23.61
C GLU A 62 -0.18 -9.55 23.79
N LYS A 63 0.84 -10.01 24.54
CA LYS A 63 1.03 -11.43 24.85
C LYS A 63 -0.12 -11.98 25.69
N PHE A 64 -0.48 -11.31 26.78
CA PHE A 64 -1.61 -11.69 27.63
C PHE A 64 -2.91 -11.78 26.82
N LEU A 65 -3.19 -10.76 25.99
CA LEU A 65 -4.36 -10.76 25.13
C LEU A 65 -4.33 -11.95 24.16
N SER A 66 -3.19 -12.24 23.51
CA SER A 66 -3.05 -13.39 22.60
C SER A 66 -3.26 -14.76 23.26
N GLU A 67 -2.88 -14.89 24.54
CA GLU A 67 -3.05 -16.12 25.34
C GLU A 67 -4.48 -16.25 25.88
N SER A 68 -5.17 -15.13 26.15
CA SER A 68 -6.56 -15.12 26.64
C SER A 68 -7.62 -15.35 25.53
N MET A 69 -7.36 -14.91 24.29
CA MET A 69 -8.33 -15.01 23.18
C MET A 69 -8.61 -16.47 22.79
N THR A 70 -9.81 -16.97 23.07
CA THR A 70 -10.22 -18.30 22.63
C THR A 70 -10.42 -18.35 21.10
N PRO A 71 -10.41 -19.54 20.47
CA PRO A 71 -10.72 -19.68 19.05
C PRO A 71 -12.12 -19.16 18.67
N LEU A 72 -13.07 -19.09 19.62
CA LEU A 72 -14.40 -18.53 19.41
C LEU A 72 -14.40 -17.00 19.43
N ASP A 73 -13.58 -16.37 20.26
CA ASP A 73 -13.49 -14.90 20.35
C ASP A 73 -12.84 -14.34 19.10
N ARG A 74 -11.77 -15.01 18.61
CA ARG A 74 -11.18 -14.78 17.27
C ARG A 74 -12.20 -14.90 16.12
N MET A 75 -13.33 -15.57 16.33
CA MET A 75 -14.41 -15.71 15.34
C MET A 75 -15.61 -14.76 15.57
N ARG A 76 -15.74 -14.14 16.74
CA ARG A 76 -16.99 -13.50 17.20
C ARG A 76 -17.09 -11.99 17.01
N GLU A 77 -16.04 -11.30 16.57
CA GLU A 77 -16.08 -9.85 16.39
C GLU A 77 -17.18 -9.38 15.40
N PRO A 78 -18.13 -8.54 15.84
CA PRO A 78 -18.99 -7.78 14.94
C PRO A 78 -18.12 -6.85 14.10
N GLY A 79 -18.22 -6.95 12.78
CA GLY A 79 -17.42 -6.12 11.87
C GLY A 79 -16.15 -6.77 11.31
N ARG A 80 -16.10 -8.11 11.17
CA ARG A 80 -15.10 -8.83 10.33
C ARG A 80 -14.76 -8.11 9.02
N PHE A 81 -15.74 -7.46 8.39
CA PHE A 81 -15.53 -6.63 7.21
C PHE A 81 -14.49 -5.52 7.44
N TRP A 82 -14.64 -4.72 8.50
CA TRP A 82 -13.72 -3.62 8.80
C TRP A 82 -12.33 -4.14 9.12
N VAL A 83 -12.25 -5.23 9.89
CA VAL A 83 -10.98 -5.93 10.20
C VAL A 83 -10.27 -6.40 8.93
N GLY A 84 -11.01 -6.88 7.91
CA GLY A 84 -10.44 -7.23 6.61
C GLY A 84 -10.02 -6.01 5.77
N HIS A 85 -10.75 -4.89 5.87
CA HIS A 85 -10.41 -3.64 5.18
C HIS A 85 -9.17 -2.96 5.79
N THR A 86 -9.01 -3.00 7.12
CA THR A 86 -7.86 -2.42 7.83
C THR A 86 -6.83 -3.48 8.28
N LEU A 87 -6.82 -4.65 7.64
CA LEU A 87 -5.87 -5.72 7.94
C LEU A 87 -4.43 -5.23 7.70
N SER A 88 -3.60 -5.25 8.74
CA SER A 88 -2.21 -4.84 8.62
C SER A 88 -1.34 -5.96 8.06
N SER A 89 -0.30 -5.60 7.33
CA SER A 89 0.74 -6.55 6.91
C SER A 89 1.58 -7.00 8.12
N PRO A 90 2.09 -8.24 8.18
CA PRO A 90 2.77 -8.78 9.36
C PRO A 90 4.01 -7.99 9.85
N SER A 91 4.61 -7.16 9.01
CA SER A 91 5.74 -6.29 9.39
C SER A 91 5.31 -4.93 9.97
N ALA A 92 4.01 -4.64 10.06
CA ALA A 92 3.50 -3.37 10.59
C ALA A 92 3.93 -3.12 12.04
N ARG A 93 3.85 -4.14 12.90
CA ARG A 93 4.24 -4.09 14.32
C ARG A 93 5.71 -3.67 14.51
N GLU A 94 6.60 -4.20 13.67
CA GLU A 94 8.03 -3.88 13.69
C GLU A 94 8.27 -2.45 13.18
N LYS A 95 7.69 -2.09 12.03
CA LYS A 95 7.85 -0.77 11.42
C LYS A 95 7.25 0.38 12.25
N ALA A 96 6.21 0.11 13.02
CA ALA A 96 5.55 1.08 13.90
C ALA A 96 6.26 1.29 15.24
N PHE A 97 7.11 0.35 15.68
CA PHE A 97 7.83 0.43 16.95
C PHE A 97 8.54 1.78 17.19
N PRO A 98 9.37 2.32 16.28
CA PRO A 98 10.02 3.62 16.48
C PRO A 98 9.01 4.78 16.54
N ALA A 99 7.86 4.67 15.88
CA ALA A 99 6.80 5.68 15.92
C ALA A 99 6.11 5.72 17.30
N PHE A 100 5.75 4.56 17.84
CA PHE A 100 5.21 4.47 19.21
C PHE A 100 6.20 4.98 20.26
N ALA A 101 7.48 4.64 20.14
CA ALA A 101 8.51 5.14 21.03
C ALA A 101 8.65 6.68 20.96
N ALA A 102 8.63 7.26 19.75
CA ALA A 102 8.66 8.70 19.54
C ALA A 102 7.41 9.40 20.12
N LEU A 103 6.21 8.85 19.93
CA LEU A 103 4.96 9.40 20.46
C LEU A 103 4.93 9.43 21.98
N LEU A 104 5.29 8.32 22.62
CA LEU A 104 5.30 8.23 24.07
C LEU A 104 6.41 9.08 24.70
N ALA A 105 7.57 9.20 24.03
CA ALA A 105 8.61 10.16 24.43
C ALA A 105 8.10 11.62 24.32
N THR A 106 7.43 11.96 23.21
CA THR A 106 6.81 13.28 22.99
C THR A 106 5.84 13.62 24.12
N LYS A 107 4.91 12.72 24.46
CA LYS A 107 3.97 12.89 25.58
C LYS A 107 4.66 13.06 26.94
N ARG A 108 5.73 12.31 27.20
CA ARG A 108 6.52 12.41 28.43
C ARG A 108 7.25 13.76 28.55
N LEU A 109 7.67 14.32 27.41
CA LEU A 109 8.42 15.57 27.34
C LEU A 109 7.52 16.81 27.39
N TYR A 110 6.36 16.83 26.71
CA TYR A 110 5.40 17.97 26.79
C TYR A 110 4.88 18.20 28.21
N ARG A 111 4.79 17.15 29.02
CA ARG A 111 4.44 17.25 30.46
C ARG A 111 5.53 17.90 31.33
N LYS A 112 6.72 18.18 30.78
CA LYS A 112 7.92 18.63 31.51
C LYS A 112 8.60 19.86 30.92
N HIS A 113 8.40 20.14 29.63
CA HIS A 113 9.06 21.20 28.89
C HIS A 113 8.05 21.87 27.95
N GLU A 114 8.01 23.22 27.98
CA GLU A 114 7.13 24.01 27.10
C GLU A 114 7.58 24.01 25.63
N ASN A 115 8.86 23.77 25.38
CA ASN A 115 9.43 23.62 24.04
C ASN A 115 10.24 22.32 23.97
N ILE A 116 9.78 21.37 23.16
CA ILE A 116 10.55 20.18 22.79
C ILE A 116 11.27 20.49 21.47
N PRO A 117 12.59 20.30 21.34
CA PRO A 117 13.25 20.39 20.05
C PRO A 117 12.72 19.32 19.08
N GLU A 118 12.40 19.69 17.85
CA GLU A 118 12.14 18.73 16.74
C GLU A 118 13.44 18.04 16.25
N GLU A 119 14.52 18.12 17.01
CA GLU A 119 15.85 17.66 16.62
C GLU A 119 16.00 16.12 16.61
N GLU A 120 16.98 15.64 15.85
CA GLU A 120 17.26 14.21 15.75
C GLU A 120 17.79 13.61 17.07
N HIS A 121 17.01 12.76 17.72
CA HIS A 121 17.47 12.02 18.87
C HIS A 121 18.24 10.75 18.46
N LYS A 122 19.53 10.73 18.78
CA LYS A 122 20.47 9.65 18.46
C LYS A 122 19.97 8.25 18.84
N ILE A 123 19.26 8.13 19.97
CA ILE A 123 18.72 6.84 20.46
C ILE A 123 17.60 6.32 19.55
N LEU A 124 16.61 7.16 19.21
CA LEU A 124 15.51 6.74 18.31
C LEU A 124 16.05 6.36 16.92
N LYS A 125 17.10 7.03 16.45
CA LYS A 125 17.79 6.75 15.19
C LYS A 125 18.43 5.35 15.09
N GLU A 126 18.56 4.63 16.20
CA GLU A 126 18.96 3.22 16.20
C GLU A 126 17.81 2.26 15.86
N TYR A 127 16.56 2.66 16.14
CA TYR A 127 15.33 1.91 15.88
C TYR A 127 14.61 2.32 14.59
N CYS A 128 14.85 3.53 14.07
CA CYS A 128 14.41 3.89 12.72
C CYS A 128 15.03 2.92 11.69
N SER A 129 14.30 2.59 10.63
CA SER A 129 14.87 1.89 9.49
C SER A 129 16.03 2.71 8.90
N LYS A 130 17.27 2.22 9.10
CA LYS A 130 18.47 2.77 8.47
C LYS A 130 18.44 2.43 6.98
N ASP A 131 17.69 3.21 6.20
CA ASP A 131 17.72 3.16 4.75
C ASP A 131 19.12 3.58 4.26
N ASN A 132 20.01 2.59 4.14
CA ASN A 132 21.37 2.72 3.64
C ASN A 132 21.43 3.06 2.12
N HIS A 133 20.32 3.51 1.55
CA HIS A 133 20.17 3.95 0.16
C HIS A 133 20.84 5.32 -0.06
N ARG A 134 22.16 5.40 0.15
CA ARG A 134 22.96 6.61 -0.12
C ARG A 134 22.93 7.05 -1.59
N LEU A 135 22.55 6.14 -2.51
CA LEU A 135 22.42 6.38 -3.94
C LEU A 135 21.20 5.61 -4.48
N CYS A 136 20.26 6.30 -5.12
CA CYS A 136 19.18 5.68 -5.89
C CYS A 136 19.63 5.44 -7.34
N GLU A 137 19.54 4.20 -7.81
CA GLU A 137 19.92 3.83 -9.17
C GLU A 137 18.94 4.37 -10.24
N ASN A 138 19.45 4.72 -11.42
CA ASN A 138 18.62 5.13 -12.56
C ASN A 138 18.00 3.92 -13.28
N LEU A 139 17.04 3.26 -12.63
CA LEU A 139 16.36 2.06 -13.12
C LEU A 139 15.23 2.37 -14.10
N LYS A 140 15.08 1.53 -15.14
CA LYS A 140 13.97 1.57 -16.11
C LYS A 140 12.59 1.32 -15.49
N TYR A 141 12.55 0.49 -14.44
CA TYR A 141 11.30 0.04 -13.83
C TYR A 141 11.19 0.53 -12.38
N ARG A 142 9.97 0.88 -11.98
CA ARG A 142 9.59 1.20 -10.60
C ARG A 142 9.95 0.04 -9.66
N ARG A 143 10.51 0.35 -8.48
CA ARG A 143 10.54 -0.62 -7.37
C ARG A 143 9.11 -0.99 -6.95
N VAL A 144 9.00 -2.09 -6.21
CA VAL A 144 7.71 -2.65 -5.74
C VAL A 144 7.24 -1.95 -4.47
N ASP A 145 8.19 -1.51 -3.65
CA ASP A 145 8.00 -0.82 -2.37
C ASP A 145 7.84 0.71 -2.51
N GLY A 146 7.84 1.25 -3.73
CA GLY A 146 7.76 2.68 -4.01
C GLY A 146 9.04 3.48 -3.71
N LEU A 147 10.05 2.87 -3.09
CA LEU A 147 11.32 3.53 -2.75
C LEU A 147 12.06 4.03 -3.99
N CYS A 148 12.87 5.08 -3.81
CA CYS A 148 13.69 5.69 -4.87
C CYS A 148 12.90 6.19 -6.09
N ASN A 149 11.58 6.40 -6.00
CA ASN A 149 10.86 7.13 -7.04
C ASN A 149 11.38 8.57 -7.10
N ASN A 150 11.34 9.28 -5.97
CA ASN A 150 12.07 10.53 -5.79
C ASN A 150 13.55 10.24 -5.45
N VAL A 151 14.48 10.88 -6.16
CA VAL A 151 15.93 10.66 -6.01
C VAL A 151 16.53 11.51 -4.89
N LYS A 152 15.90 12.65 -4.56
CA LYS A 152 16.33 13.56 -3.49
C LYS A 152 15.90 13.03 -2.12
N ASN A 153 14.67 12.53 -2.04
CA ASN A 153 14.05 12.01 -0.81
C ASN A 153 13.52 10.59 -1.09
N PRO A 154 14.36 9.53 -0.96
CA PRO A 154 14.04 8.17 -1.42
C PRO A 154 12.78 7.54 -0.83
N ASN A 155 12.34 8.00 0.34
CA ASN A 155 11.24 7.43 1.11
C ASN A 155 9.88 8.08 0.83
N TRP A 156 9.85 9.20 0.09
CA TRP A 156 8.59 9.84 -0.31
C TRP A 156 7.73 8.91 -1.17
N GLY A 157 6.49 8.69 -0.74
CA GLY A 157 5.51 7.80 -1.35
C GLY A 157 5.82 6.29 -1.30
N ALA A 158 6.85 5.87 -0.56
CA ALA A 158 7.15 4.46 -0.35
C ALA A 158 6.12 3.77 0.55
N ASN A 159 6.09 2.44 0.55
CA ASN A 159 5.29 1.69 1.53
C ASN A 159 5.75 1.99 2.96
N TYR A 160 4.80 2.02 3.88
CA TYR A 160 4.97 2.40 5.29
C TYR A 160 5.50 3.82 5.56
N ALA A 161 5.67 4.65 4.52
CA ALA A 161 5.90 6.07 4.72
C ALA A 161 4.65 6.73 5.38
N PRO A 162 4.83 7.80 6.16
CA PRO A 162 3.71 8.55 6.70
C PRO A 162 2.89 9.21 5.58
N PHE A 163 1.58 9.32 5.75
CA PHE A 163 0.76 10.20 4.91
C PHE A 163 1.19 11.65 5.07
N GLN A 164 1.17 12.43 3.98
CA GLN A 164 1.55 13.82 4.02
C GLN A 164 0.47 14.72 4.65
N ARG A 165 0.89 15.61 5.54
CA ARG A 165 0.09 16.72 6.09
C ARG A 165 0.18 17.94 5.16
N PHE A 166 -0.95 18.37 4.58
CA PHE A 166 -1.05 19.68 3.89
C PHE A 166 -1.54 20.80 4.82
N ILE A 167 -2.23 20.40 5.89
CA ILE A 167 -2.55 21.18 7.08
C ILE A 167 -2.01 20.33 8.26
N PRO A 168 -1.44 20.94 9.32
CA PRO A 168 -1.01 20.23 10.53
C PRO A 168 -2.10 19.34 11.13
N ALA A 169 -1.69 18.37 11.95
CA ALA A 169 -2.62 17.52 12.69
C ALA A 169 -3.41 18.33 13.73
N ASP A 170 -4.67 17.96 13.92
CA ASP A 170 -5.57 18.54 14.91
C ASP A 170 -5.89 17.47 15.97
N TYR A 171 -5.09 17.47 17.04
CA TYR A 171 -5.17 16.53 18.17
C TYR A 171 -5.41 17.31 19.46
N GLY A 172 -6.24 16.77 20.37
CA GLY A 172 -6.64 17.43 21.60
C GLY A 172 -5.51 17.68 22.61
N ASP A 173 -4.40 16.95 22.48
CA ASP A 173 -3.15 17.10 23.24
C ASP A 173 -1.95 17.50 22.37
N GLU A 174 -2.20 17.96 21.13
CA GLU A 174 -1.22 18.24 20.06
C GLU A 174 -0.36 17.03 19.61
N VAL A 175 -0.52 15.85 20.23
CA VAL A 175 0.28 14.66 19.95
C VAL A 175 -0.54 13.56 19.28
N GLU A 176 -1.57 13.04 19.92
CA GLU A 176 -2.39 11.94 19.37
C GLU A 176 -3.77 11.74 20.01
N GLU A 177 -4.15 12.49 21.05
CA GLU A 177 -5.50 12.43 21.61
C GLU A 177 -6.52 12.94 20.59
N PHE A 178 -7.66 12.27 20.44
CA PHE A 178 -8.69 12.67 19.49
C PHE A 178 -9.08 14.15 19.63
N ARG A 179 -9.32 14.79 18.49
CA ARG A 179 -9.73 16.19 18.39
C ARG A 179 -10.88 16.51 19.36
N ARG A 180 -10.74 17.62 20.09
CA ARG A 180 -11.77 18.17 20.98
C ARG A 180 -12.59 19.24 20.25
N ALA A 181 -13.77 19.55 20.78
CA ALA A 181 -14.54 20.71 20.34
C ALA A 181 -13.80 22.01 20.72
N HIS A 182 -14.16 23.13 20.08
CA HIS A 182 -13.56 24.44 20.32
C HIS A 182 -13.63 24.91 21.79
N ASP A 183 -14.57 24.41 22.59
CA ASP A 183 -14.69 24.69 24.03
C ASP A 183 -13.94 23.67 24.93
N GLY A 184 -13.14 22.78 24.35
CA GLY A 184 -12.39 21.72 25.05
C GLY A 184 -13.20 20.46 25.37
N SER A 185 -14.51 20.44 25.12
CA SER A 185 -15.34 19.24 25.34
C SER A 185 -15.13 18.14 24.29
N GLU A 186 -15.61 16.93 24.57
CA GLU A 186 -15.54 15.83 23.60
C GLU A 186 -16.46 16.10 22.40
N LEU A 187 -16.01 15.76 21.20
CA LEU A 187 -16.84 15.83 19.99
C LEU A 187 -18.00 14.81 20.06
N PRO A 188 -19.15 15.07 19.41
CA PRO A 188 -20.31 14.19 19.46
C PRO A 188 -19.96 12.78 18.97
N ASN A 189 -20.58 11.77 19.58
CA ASN A 189 -20.34 10.36 19.24
C ASN A 189 -20.63 10.11 17.74
N VAL A 190 -19.67 9.50 17.04
CA VAL A 190 -19.75 9.26 15.58
C VAL A 190 -20.99 8.46 15.18
N ARG A 191 -21.43 7.49 15.99
CA ARG A 191 -22.67 6.73 15.74
C ARG A 191 -23.93 7.60 15.85
N LEU A 192 -23.96 8.54 16.78
CA LEU A 192 -25.09 9.46 16.92
C LEU A 192 -25.17 10.43 15.73
N ILE A 193 -24.01 10.85 15.21
CA ILE A 193 -23.91 11.68 13.99
C ILE A 193 -24.48 10.92 12.79
N THR A 194 -24.05 9.68 12.55
CA THR A 194 -24.51 8.87 11.41
C THR A 194 -25.98 8.50 11.52
N GLN A 195 -26.45 8.10 12.72
CA GLN A 195 -27.84 7.79 13.00
C GLN A 195 -28.78 8.96 12.66
N LEU A 196 -28.34 10.21 12.79
CA LEU A 196 -29.17 11.40 12.63
C LEU A 196 -29.00 12.13 11.29
N LEU A 197 -27.86 11.97 10.61
CA LEU A 197 -27.57 12.67 9.34
C LEU A 197 -27.54 11.76 8.12
N ILE A 198 -27.26 10.46 8.30
CA ILE A 198 -27.07 9.55 7.17
C ILE A 198 -28.33 8.70 6.99
N HIS A 199 -29.11 9.11 6.00
CA HIS A 199 -30.34 8.47 5.60
C HIS A 199 -30.27 8.08 4.13
N GLU A 200 -31.16 7.19 3.69
CA GLU A 200 -31.23 6.86 2.25
C GLU A 200 -31.64 8.13 1.47
N PRO A 201 -30.91 8.52 0.42
CA PRO A 201 -31.23 9.71 -0.35
C PRO A 201 -32.57 9.53 -1.07
N VAL A 202 -33.39 10.57 -1.04
CA VAL A 202 -34.68 10.63 -1.75
C VAL A 202 -34.49 10.70 -3.27
N ILE A 203 -33.32 11.19 -3.72
CA ILE A 203 -33.00 11.44 -5.14
C ILE A 203 -31.78 10.62 -5.55
N LYS A 204 -31.92 9.83 -6.64
CA LYS A 204 -30.78 9.15 -7.29
C LYS A 204 -30.03 10.10 -8.23
N ILE A 205 -28.69 10.12 -8.14
CA ILE A 205 -27.83 10.83 -9.10
C ILE A 205 -27.73 9.99 -10.39
N ASN A 206 -28.64 10.23 -11.33
CA ASN A 206 -28.78 9.43 -12.56
C ASN A 206 -27.74 9.75 -13.67
N MET A 207 -26.57 10.29 -13.34
CA MET A 207 -25.60 10.79 -14.34
C MET A 207 -24.39 9.86 -14.60
N VAL A 208 -24.05 9.00 -13.65
CA VAL A 208 -22.89 8.09 -13.73
C VAL A 208 -23.30 6.64 -13.56
N THR A 209 -22.46 5.72 -14.04
CA THR A 209 -22.67 4.28 -13.84
C THR A 209 -22.03 3.79 -12.54
N ALA A 210 -22.39 2.58 -12.11
CA ALA A 210 -21.70 1.90 -11.01
C ALA A 210 -20.20 1.68 -11.29
N MET A 211 -19.73 1.70 -12.55
CA MET A 211 -18.29 1.63 -12.82
C MET A 211 -17.53 2.81 -12.19
N THR A 212 -18.16 3.97 -12.02
CA THR A 212 -17.53 5.15 -11.41
C THR A 212 -17.22 4.95 -9.93
N SER A 213 -18.09 4.31 -9.15
CA SER A 213 -17.80 3.99 -7.73
C SER A 213 -16.73 2.90 -7.60
N HIS A 214 -16.82 1.84 -8.41
CA HIS A 214 -15.84 0.75 -8.39
C HIS A 214 -14.45 1.17 -8.92
N TRP A 215 -14.37 2.05 -9.92
CA TRP A 215 -13.10 2.65 -10.36
C TRP A 215 -12.52 3.59 -9.31
N SER A 216 -13.37 4.36 -8.61
CA SER A 216 -12.93 5.19 -7.48
C SER A 216 -12.32 4.35 -6.35
N HIS A 217 -12.95 3.23 -5.99
CA HIS A 217 -12.40 2.28 -5.02
C HIS A 217 -11.08 1.65 -5.51
N PHE A 218 -11.01 1.23 -6.77
CA PHE A 218 -9.79 0.68 -7.37
C PHE A 218 -8.62 1.68 -7.29
N VAL A 219 -8.82 2.92 -7.74
CA VAL A 219 -7.81 4.01 -7.67
C VAL A 219 -7.43 4.36 -6.23
N TYR A 220 -8.41 4.40 -5.30
CA TYR A 220 -8.14 4.65 -3.89
C TYR A 220 -7.25 3.55 -3.29
N THR A 221 -7.59 2.28 -3.49
CA THR A 221 -6.83 1.13 -2.95
C THR A 221 -5.46 0.92 -3.59
N ASP A 222 -5.20 1.50 -4.76
CA ASP A 222 -3.88 1.51 -5.39
C ASP A 222 -2.92 2.53 -4.74
N LEU A 223 -3.49 3.59 -4.16
CA LEU A 223 -2.78 4.71 -3.51
C LEU A 223 -2.74 4.59 -1.98
N VAL A 224 -3.72 3.92 -1.37
CA VAL A 224 -3.99 3.97 0.07
C VAL A 224 -4.28 2.59 0.62
N HIS A 225 -3.57 2.24 1.70
CA HIS A 225 -3.96 1.16 2.60
C HIS A 225 -3.70 1.59 4.04
N ILE A 226 -4.78 1.95 4.75
CA ILE A 226 -4.75 2.27 6.18
C ILE A 226 -4.94 0.96 6.95
N GLY A 227 -3.89 0.52 7.66
CA GLY A 227 -3.97 -0.64 8.53
C GLY A 227 -4.21 -0.25 10.00
N SER A 228 -4.97 -1.07 10.72
CA SER A 228 -5.20 -0.94 12.16
C SER A 228 -4.10 -1.66 12.96
N SER A 229 -3.83 -1.18 14.18
CA SER A 229 -3.01 -1.87 15.16
C SER A 229 -3.65 -3.23 15.51
N GLN A 230 -2.85 -4.29 15.48
CA GLN A 230 -3.28 -5.70 15.52
C GLN A 230 -2.32 -6.56 16.35
N LEU A 231 -2.83 -7.66 16.91
CA LEU A 231 -2.05 -8.65 17.64
C LEU A 231 -1.41 -9.64 16.67
N THR A 232 -0.14 -10.01 16.90
CA THR A 232 0.54 -11.06 16.13
C THR A 232 0.54 -12.38 16.91
N ILE A 233 -0.14 -13.42 16.40
CA ILE A 233 -0.19 -14.76 17.00
C ILE A 233 0.24 -15.77 15.95
N ASP A 234 1.27 -16.58 16.23
CA ASP A 234 1.85 -17.58 15.31
C ASP A 234 2.16 -17.05 13.89
N GLY A 235 2.53 -15.77 13.80
CA GLY A 235 2.82 -15.07 12.53
C GLY A 235 1.59 -14.54 11.78
N GLN A 236 0.39 -14.81 12.27
CA GLN A 236 -0.88 -14.27 11.74
C GLN A 236 -1.30 -13.02 12.51
N GLN A 237 -2.07 -12.14 11.86
CA GLN A 237 -2.57 -10.89 12.45
C GLN A 237 -4.03 -11.07 12.90
N PHE A 238 -4.35 -10.58 14.09
CA PHE A 238 -5.69 -10.62 14.68
C PHE A 238 -6.10 -9.22 15.17
N PRO A 239 -7.39 -8.85 15.10
CA PRO A 239 -7.87 -7.60 15.70
C PRO A 239 -7.64 -7.60 17.22
N ILE A 240 -7.44 -6.41 17.77
CA ILE A 240 -7.33 -6.21 19.22
C ILE A 240 -8.76 -6.20 19.81
N PRO A 241 -9.06 -6.98 20.86
CA PRO A 241 -10.41 -7.09 21.43
C PRO A 241 -10.82 -5.82 22.21
N CYS A 242 -11.16 -4.75 21.48
CA CYS A 242 -11.38 -3.42 22.06
C CYS A 242 -12.76 -3.20 22.70
N CYS A 243 -13.68 -4.15 22.54
CA CYS A 243 -15.01 -4.11 23.17
C CYS A 243 -15.16 -5.01 24.40
N GLU A 244 -14.13 -5.79 24.73
CA GLU A 244 -14.13 -6.67 25.89
C GLU A 244 -13.83 -5.91 27.18
N ARG A 245 -14.29 -6.42 28.32
CA ARG A 245 -14.19 -5.75 29.64
C ARG A 245 -13.02 -6.25 30.49
N GLU A 246 -12.21 -7.17 29.98
CA GLU A 246 -11.09 -7.73 30.71
C GLU A 246 -9.89 -6.78 30.72
N SER A 247 -9.12 -6.80 31.80
CA SER A 247 -7.93 -5.97 31.97
C SER A 247 -6.68 -6.84 31.81
N PRO A 248 -5.62 -6.35 31.16
CA PRO A 248 -5.38 -4.97 30.71
C PRO A 248 -5.99 -4.63 29.34
N VAL A 249 -6.63 -3.46 29.23
CA VAL A 249 -7.06 -2.89 27.94
C VAL A 249 -5.84 -2.39 27.18
N HIS A 250 -5.75 -2.70 25.88
CA HIS A 250 -4.66 -2.24 25.03
C HIS A 250 -4.75 -0.72 24.77
N PRO A 251 -3.65 0.07 24.84
CA PRO A 251 -3.72 1.53 24.69
C PRO A 251 -4.17 2.01 23.30
N GLU A 252 -4.04 1.16 22.27
CA GLU A 252 -4.54 1.43 20.92
C GLU A 252 -6.05 1.14 20.75
N CYS A 253 -6.77 0.76 21.81
CA CYS A 253 -8.22 0.58 21.72
C CYS A 253 -8.98 1.90 21.87
N ALA A 254 -9.82 2.21 20.88
CA ALA A 254 -10.67 3.39 20.88
C ALA A 254 -12.08 3.08 20.36
N PRO A 255 -12.81 2.15 21.03
CA PRO A 255 -14.09 1.63 20.56
C PRO A 255 -15.18 2.71 20.49
N ILE A 256 -16.04 2.61 19.49
CA ILE A 256 -17.20 3.50 19.35
C ILE A 256 -18.28 3.02 20.32
N LYS A 257 -18.47 3.74 21.43
CA LYS A 257 -19.53 3.46 22.42
C LYS A 257 -20.91 3.57 21.75
N LEU A 258 -21.80 2.62 22.01
CA LEU A 258 -23.14 2.60 21.42
C LEU A 258 -24.20 3.05 22.45
N PRO A 259 -25.18 3.90 22.07
CA PRO A 259 -26.32 4.21 22.93
C PRO A 259 -27.12 2.97 23.30
N SER A 260 -27.69 2.93 24.51
CA SER A 260 -28.50 1.80 24.98
C SER A 260 -29.82 1.65 24.20
N ASP A 261 -30.29 2.76 23.65
CA ASP A 261 -31.49 2.95 22.83
C ASP A 261 -31.20 2.97 21.33
N ASP A 262 -29.99 2.57 20.90
CA ASP A 262 -29.65 2.48 19.47
C ASP A 262 -30.60 1.51 18.74
N PRO A 263 -31.27 1.94 17.66
CA PRO A 263 -32.31 1.14 17.01
C PRO A 263 -31.78 -0.09 16.24
N LEU A 264 -30.47 -0.20 16.01
CA LEU A 264 -29.84 -1.35 15.35
C LEU A 264 -29.03 -2.23 16.30
N TYR A 265 -28.39 -1.62 17.31
CA TYR A 265 -27.44 -2.31 18.19
C TYR A 265 -27.89 -2.42 19.66
N GLY A 266 -28.87 -1.62 20.07
CA GLY A 266 -29.36 -1.54 21.44
C GLY A 266 -29.82 -2.90 21.96
N GLY A 267 -29.33 -3.28 23.14
CA GLY A 267 -29.62 -4.58 23.76
C GLY A 267 -28.77 -5.76 23.26
N PHE A 268 -28.02 -5.63 22.16
CA PHE A 268 -27.17 -6.71 21.64
C PHE A 268 -25.67 -6.49 21.89
N VAL A 269 -25.17 -5.27 21.64
CA VAL A 269 -23.75 -4.90 21.83
C VAL A 269 -23.63 -3.49 22.41
N SER A 270 -22.59 -3.25 23.23
CA SER A 270 -22.38 -1.95 23.89
C SER A 270 -21.34 -1.04 23.21
N CYS A 271 -20.62 -1.55 22.21
CA CYS A 271 -19.72 -0.77 21.36
C CYS A 271 -19.49 -1.45 20.01
N MET A 272 -18.98 -0.69 19.04
CA MET A 272 -18.31 -1.25 17.85
C MET A 272 -16.80 -1.27 18.11
N SER A 273 -16.15 -2.40 17.80
CA SER A 273 -14.71 -2.57 17.98
C SER A 273 -13.94 -1.64 17.03
N TYR A 274 -12.95 -0.93 17.56
CA TYR A 274 -12.06 -0.05 16.79
C TYR A 274 -10.70 0.00 17.49
N SER A 275 -9.66 -0.51 16.83
CA SER A 275 -8.27 -0.24 17.18
C SER A 275 -7.71 0.88 16.30
N ARG A 276 -6.89 1.73 16.91
CA ARG A 276 -6.23 2.86 16.25
C ARG A 276 -5.37 2.42 15.08
N THR A 277 -5.18 3.33 14.15
CA THR A 277 -4.43 3.13 12.90
C THR A 277 -2.92 3.14 13.15
N VAL A 278 -2.20 2.27 12.45
CA VAL A 278 -0.76 2.03 12.67
C VAL A 278 0.04 3.32 12.40
N PRO A 279 0.84 3.82 13.36
CA PRO A 279 1.64 5.01 13.15
C PRO A 279 2.91 4.71 12.33
N ALA A 280 3.33 5.68 11.52
CA ALA A 280 4.63 5.71 10.87
C ALA A 280 5.57 6.67 11.61
N PRO A 281 6.89 6.38 11.67
CA PRO A 281 7.85 7.34 12.19
C PRO A 281 7.92 8.57 11.27
N LYS A 282 8.06 9.75 11.87
CA LYS A 282 8.47 10.96 11.13
C LYS A 282 9.85 10.77 10.53
N GLU A 283 10.25 11.65 9.63
CA GLU A 283 11.61 11.68 9.09
C GLU A 283 12.64 11.72 10.24
N ASN A 284 13.66 10.87 10.16
CA ASN A 284 14.66 10.62 11.22
C ASN A 284 14.09 10.26 12.62
N CYS A 285 12.83 9.81 12.70
CA CYS A 285 12.06 9.62 13.93
C CYS A 285 12.03 10.85 14.86
N ALA A 286 11.88 12.04 14.26
CA ALA A 286 11.61 13.27 15.00
C ALA A 286 10.35 13.13 15.90
N LEU A 287 10.33 13.89 17.00
CA LEU A 287 9.24 13.94 17.96
C LEU A 287 8.01 14.72 17.42
N GLY A 288 6.91 14.71 18.16
CA GLY A 288 5.69 15.48 17.87
C GLY A 288 4.47 14.61 17.54
N SER A 289 3.53 15.20 16.79
CA SER A 289 2.24 14.61 16.36
C SER A 289 2.31 13.21 15.74
N ARG A 290 1.23 12.44 15.90
CA ARG A 290 1.02 11.13 15.27
C ARG A 290 0.78 11.25 13.77
N GLU A 291 1.60 10.54 13.02
CA GLU A 291 1.46 10.34 11.58
C GLU A 291 1.14 8.88 11.30
N GLN A 292 0.17 8.62 10.42
CA GLN A 292 -0.28 7.26 10.11
C GLN A 292 0.49 6.69 8.92
N ALA A 293 0.77 5.39 8.97
CA ALA A 293 1.48 4.67 7.92
C ALA A 293 0.56 4.37 6.73
N ASN A 294 1.02 4.67 5.51
CA ASN A 294 0.41 4.13 4.30
C ASN A 294 1.03 2.76 3.97
N GLN A 295 0.29 1.67 4.10
CA GLN A 295 0.83 0.33 3.78
C GLN A 295 0.84 0.04 2.26
N ALA A 296 0.24 0.91 1.44
CA ALA A 296 0.37 0.92 -0.01
C ALA A 296 1.51 1.84 -0.49
N THR A 297 1.87 1.75 -1.77
CA THR A 297 2.65 2.80 -2.44
C THR A 297 1.76 4.03 -2.65
N SER A 298 2.30 5.24 -2.56
CA SER A 298 1.52 6.48 -2.84
C SER A 298 1.43 6.83 -4.33
N TYR A 299 1.75 5.87 -5.20
CA TYR A 299 1.84 6.03 -6.64
C TYR A 299 0.71 5.25 -7.31
N LEU A 300 0.11 5.81 -8.36
CA LEU A 300 -0.86 5.09 -9.17
C LEU A 300 -0.09 4.12 -10.08
N ASP A 301 0.34 2.99 -9.52
CA ASP A 301 1.30 2.04 -10.11
C ASP A 301 0.87 0.58 -10.08
N GLY A 302 -0.43 0.33 -9.93
CA GLY A 302 -1.02 -1.00 -9.98
C GLY A 302 -0.61 -1.87 -8.80
N SER A 303 -0.18 -1.28 -7.68
CA SER A 303 0.13 -1.97 -6.42
C SER A 303 -1.02 -2.89 -5.97
N THR A 304 -2.28 -2.52 -6.25
CA THR A 304 -3.45 -3.34 -5.96
C THR A 304 -3.53 -4.65 -6.78
N ILE A 305 -2.83 -4.71 -7.92
CA ILE A 305 -2.66 -5.91 -8.77
C ILE A 305 -1.33 -6.62 -8.48
N TYR A 306 -0.23 -5.86 -8.36
CA TYR A 306 1.15 -6.38 -8.34
C TYR A 306 1.72 -6.58 -6.93
N GLY A 307 1.14 -5.96 -5.91
CA GLY A 307 1.58 -5.96 -4.53
C GLY A 307 2.59 -4.85 -4.21
N SER A 308 2.52 -4.33 -2.98
CA SER A 308 3.39 -3.26 -2.46
C SER A 308 4.65 -3.78 -1.74
N ASN A 309 4.87 -5.11 -1.69
CA ASN A 309 6.06 -5.72 -1.07
C ASN A 309 6.62 -6.87 -1.94
N VAL A 310 7.90 -7.19 -1.73
CA VAL A 310 8.68 -8.08 -2.61
C VAL A 310 8.18 -9.53 -2.53
N GLU A 311 7.75 -9.96 -1.36
CA GLU A 311 7.22 -11.29 -1.06
C GLU A 311 5.94 -11.53 -1.87
N ARG A 312 4.95 -10.65 -1.70
CA ARG A 312 3.66 -10.73 -2.41
C ARG A 312 3.83 -10.60 -3.91
N PHE A 313 4.65 -9.64 -4.36
CA PHE A 313 5.00 -9.46 -5.77
C PHE A 313 5.65 -10.69 -6.41
N ARG A 314 6.41 -11.47 -5.64
CA ARG A 314 6.97 -12.74 -6.11
C ARG A 314 5.94 -13.87 -6.13
N VAL A 315 5.10 -13.97 -5.09
CA VAL A 315 4.07 -15.01 -4.97
C VAL A 315 3.00 -14.92 -6.06
N LEU A 316 2.63 -13.71 -6.50
CA LEU A 316 1.62 -13.46 -7.53
C LEU A 316 2.05 -13.85 -8.96
N ARG A 317 3.33 -14.16 -9.19
CA ARG A 317 3.90 -14.41 -10.53
C ARG A 317 4.06 -15.89 -10.82
N THR A 318 3.83 -16.29 -12.08
CA THR A 318 4.20 -17.63 -12.56
C THR A 318 5.72 -17.84 -12.61
N LEU A 319 6.48 -16.73 -12.69
CA LEU A 319 7.92 -16.70 -12.99
C LEU A 319 8.26 -17.36 -14.33
N ARG A 320 7.27 -17.40 -15.23
CA ARG A 320 7.36 -17.97 -16.57
C ARG A 320 6.55 -17.11 -17.55
N ASP A 321 7.13 -16.88 -18.73
CA ASP A 321 6.50 -16.17 -19.86
C ASP A 321 6.01 -14.74 -19.53
N GLY A 322 6.51 -14.15 -18.43
CA GLY A 322 6.16 -12.82 -17.97
C GLY A 322 4.79 -12.68 -17.30
N LYS A 323 4.17 -13.78 -16.84
CA LYS A 323 2.75 -13.81 -16.43
C LYS A 323 2.50 -13.68 -14.92
N LEU A 324 1.31 -13.18 -14.60
CA LEU A 324 0.67 -13.34 -13.30
C LEU A 324 0.00 -14.72 -13.20
N LYS A 325 -0.04 -15.28 -11.99
CA LYS A 325 -0.78 -16.53 -11.72
C LYS A 325 -2.28 -16.32 -11.89
N THR A 326 -2.94 -17.40 -12.28
CA THR A 326 -4.39 -17.59 -12.27
C THR A 326 -4.69 -18.99 -11.70
N SER A 327 -5.89 -19.20 -11.16
CA SER A 327 -6.30 -20.51 -10.63
C SER A 327 -6.63 -21.49 -11.76
N ALA A 328 -5.98 -22.65 -11.78
CA ALA A 328 -6.23 -23.71 -12.76
C ALA A 328 -7.37 -24.68 -12.36
N GLU A 329 -7.97 -24.48 -11.19
CA GLU A 329 -9.00 -25.36 -10.60
C GLU A 329 -10.41 -25.13 -11.18
N PHE A 330 -10.59 -24.08 -11.98
CA PHE A 330 -11.82 -23.77 -12.70
C PHE A 330 -11.47 -23.68 -14.19
N ASP A 331 -12.22 -24.40 -15.03
CA ASP A 331 -11.87 -24.65 -16.43
C ASP A 331 -11.49 -23.36 -17.19
N GLU A 332 -10.45 -23.48 -18.02
CA GLU A 332 -9.76 -22.43 -18.79
C GLU A 332 -8.84 -21.47 -18.01
N GLY A 333 -8.82 -21.48 -16.68
CA GLY A 333 -7.71 -20.90 -15.90
C GLY A 333 -7.62 -19.37 -15.91
N GLU A 334 -8.76 -18.68 -15.91
CA GLU A 334 -8.85 -17.22 -16.07
C GLU A 334 -9.19 -16.42 -14.79
N LEU A 335 -9.34 -17.08 -13.63
CA LEU A 335 -9.63 -16.45 -12.34
C LEU A 335 -8.34 -16.17 -11.54
N PRO A 336 -8.34 -15.27 -10.55
CA PRO A 336 -7.17 -15.03 -9.69
C PRO A 336 -6.82 -16.30 -8.89
N PRO A 337 -5.56 -16.45 -8.42
CA PRO A 337 -5.22 -17.51 -7.50
C PRO A 337 -5.98 -17.35 -6.19
N THR A 338 -6.19 -18.45 -5.48
CA THR A 338 -6.90 -18.51 -4.20
C THR A 338 -5.94 -18.74 -3.03
N MET A 339 -6.35 -18.33 -1.83
CA MET A 339 -5.68 -18.64 -0.57
C MET A 339 -6.02 -20.06 -0.09
N ASP A 340 -5.31 -20.58 0.92
CA ASP A 340 -5.75 -21.81 1.61
C ASP A 340 -6.98 -21.54 2.50
N ILE A 341 -7.80 -22.56 2.73
CA ILE A 341 -9.04 -22.49 3.52
C ILE A 341 -8.72 -22.20 4.98
N LEU A 342 -7.68 -22.81 5.56
CA LEU A 342 -7.29 -22.53 6.95
C LEU A 342 -6.81 -21.08 7.09
N THR A 343 -5.96 -20.61 6.17
CA THR A 343 -5.52 -19.21 6.16
C THR A 343 -6.71 -18.25 5.98
N THR A 344 -7.68 -18.59 5.14
CA THR A 344 -8.92 -17.82 4.95
C THR A 344 -9.72 -17.67 6.25
N ILE A 345 -9.91 -18.77 6.99
CA ILE A 345 -10.68 -18.80 8.24
C ILE A 345 -10.01 -17.96 9.35
N PHE A 346 -8.70 -18.09 9.52
CA PHE A 346 -7.98 -17.39 10.59
C PHE A 346 -7.63 -15.93 10.27
N SER A 347 -7.43 -15.56 8.99
CA SER A 347 -7.10 -14.17 8.61
C SER A 347 -8.30 -13.23 8.59
N GLY A 348 -9.53 -13.73 8.81
CA GLY A 348 -10.77 -12.93 8.82
C GLY A 348 -11.18 -12.30 7.48
N GLY A 349 -10.39 -12.48 6.41
CA GLY A 349 -10.45 -11.68 5.19
C GLY A 349 -11.64 -11.93 4.27
N CYS A 350 -12.23 -13.13 4.26
CA CYS A 350 -13.47 -13.40 3.53
C CYS A 350 -14.45 -14.30 4.29
N ALA A 351 -15.74 -14.04 4.12
CA ALA A 351 -16.86 -14.63 4.84
C ALA A 351 -17.55 -15.76 4.06
N SER A 352 -16.85 -16.39 3.11
CA SER A 352 -17.37 -17.46 2.26
C SER A 352 -17.97 -18.58 3.12
N SER A 353 -19.28 -18.77 3.04
CA SER A 353 -20.00 -19.89 3.66
C SER A 353 -19.88 -21.19 2.86
N SER A 354 -19.06 -21.18 1.81
CA SER A 354 -18.77 -22.32 0.93
C SER A 354 -17.33 -22.77 1.13
N VAL A 355 -16.97 -23.97 0.66
CA VAL A 355 -15.62 -24.56 0.76
C VAL A 355 -14.61 -23.85 -0.20
N LYS A 356 -14.84 -22.58 -0.53
CA LYS A 356 -14.10 -21.80 -1.53
C LYS A 356 -13.39 -20.62 -0.86
N SER A 357 -12.08 -20.51 -1.09
CA SER A 357 -11.18 -19.56 -0.43
C SER A 357 -11.20 -18.15 -1.03
N CYS A 358 -10.59 -17.19 -0.31
CA CYS A 358 -10.42 -15.81 -0.81
C CYS A 358 -9.52 -15.74 -2.05
N PHE A 359 -9.75 -14.74 -2.91
CA PHE A 359 -8.82 -14.42 -4.00
C PHE A 359 -7.56 -13.72 -3.47
N LEU A 360 -6.43 -14.01 -4.12
CA LEU A 360 -5.12 -13.43 -3.85
C LEU A 360 -4.72 -12.49 -5.01
N SER A 361 -4.48 -11.22 -4.69
CA SER A 361 -4.05 -10.17 -5.63
C SER A 361 -3.01 -9.27 -4.98
N GLY A 362 -2.64 -8.14 -5.59
CA GLY A 362 -1.71 -7.17 -5.01
C GLY A 362 -2.17 -6.59 -3.67
N SER A 363 -3.49 -6.40 -3.51
CA SER A 363 -4.15 -6.02 -2.26
C SER A 363 -5.13 -7.10 -1.77
N GLU A 364 -5.47 -7.06 -0.48
CA GLU A 364 -6.57 -7.84 0.11
C GLU A 364 -7.95 -7.30 -0.30
N HIS A 365 -8.02 -6.01 -0.66
CA HIS A 365 -9.23 -5.33 -1.11
C HIS A 365 -9.88 -5.94 -2.36
N ILE A 366 -9.20 -6.85 -3.08
CA ILE A 366 -9.83 -7.65 -4.15
C ILE A 366 -11.11 -8.36 -3.68
N ASN A 367 -11.13 -8.80 -2.42
CA ASN A 367 -12.27 -9.55 -1.86
C ASN A 367 -13.44 -8.67 -1.43
N PHE A 368 -13.27 -7.33 -1.38
CA PHE A 368 -14.25 -6.35 -0.89
C PHE A 368 -15.68 -6.57 -1.41
N LEU A 369 -15.79 -6.71 -2.74
CA LEU A 369 -17.01 -7.08 -3.46
C LEU A 369 -16.66 -7.91 -4.70
N PRO A 370 -17.58 -8.76 -5.20
CA PRO A 370 -17.45 -9.46 -6.47
C PRO A 370 -17.14 -8.53 -7.66
N THR A 371 -17.70 -7.32 -7.66
CA THR A 371 -17.42 -6.26 -8.64
C THR A 371 -15.98 -5.74 -8.57
N THR A 372 -15.40 -5.61 -7.38
CA THR A 372 -13.99 -5.26 -7.21
C THR A 372 -13.10 -6.38 -7.75
N ALA A 373 -13.40 -7.63 -7.40
CA ALA A 373 -12.70 -8.79 -7.95
C ALA A 373 -12.76 -8.84 -9.49
N ALA A 374 -13.92 -8.51 -10.09
CA ALA A 374 -14.05 -8.42 -11.55
C ALA A 374 -13.11 -7.37 -12.18
N ILE A 375 -12.92 -6.20 -11.57
CA ILE A 375 -11.95 -5.20 -12.05
C ILE A 375 -10.51 -5.72 -11.96
N HIS A 376 -10.13 -6.38 -10.85
CA HIS A 376 -8.80 -6.97 -10.73
C HIS A 376 -8.58 -8.07 -11.79
N ILE A 377 -9.60 -8.90 -12.06
CA ILE A 377 -9.57 -9.93 -13.10
C ILE A 377 -9.32 -9.33 -14.48
N LEU A 378 -10.02 -8.25 -14.86
CA LEU A 378 -9.79 -7.56 -16.14
C LEU A 378 -8.33 -7.11 -16.29
N TRP A 379 -7.71 -6.58 -15.24
CA TRP A 379 -6.32 -6.12 -15.28
C TRP A 379 -5.29 -7.26 -15.24
N ILE A 380 -5.56 -8.36 -14.53
CA ILE A 380 -4.74 -9.58 -14.56
C ILE A 380 -4.75 -10.19 -15.98
N ARG A 381 -5.93 -10.27 -16.60
CA ARG A 381 -6.10 -10.71 -18.00
C ARG A 381 -5.35 -9.80 -18.96
N GLN A 382 -5.50 -8.48 -18.82
CA GLN A 382 -4.81 -7.50 -19.66
C GLN A 382 -3.28 -7.62 -19.57
N HIS A 383 -2.73 -7.79 -18.35
CA HIS A 383 -1.31 -8.03 -18.14
C HIS A 383 -0.84 -9.33 -18.84
N ASN A 384 -1.55 -10.44 -18.64
CA ASN A 384 -1.19 -11.72 -19.25
C ASN A 384 -1.31 -11.71 -20.79
N LYS A 385 -2.29 -10.97 -21.33
CA LYS A 385 -2.47 -10.73 -22.77
C LYS A 385 -1.31 -9.93 -23.36
N ILE A 386 -0.90 -8.84 -22.70
CA ILE A 386 0.26 -8.03 -23.12
C ILE A 386 1.55 -8.86 -23.02
N ALA A 387 1.82 -9.54 -21.90
CA ALA A 387 3.01 -10.37 -21.72
C ALA A 387 3.12 -11.46 -22.81
N GLN A 388 2.00 -12.13 -23.13
CA GLN A 388 1.96 -13.13 -24.20
C GLN A 388 2.26 -12.53 -25.59
N LYS A 389 1.74 -11.33 -25.89
CA LYS A 389 2.01 -10.66 -27.17
C LYS A 389 3.46 -10.17 -27.25
N LEU A 390 4.00 -9.60 -26.18
CA LEU A 390 5.42 -9.22 -26.09
C LEU A 390 6.35 -10.43 -26.26
N LEU A 391 6.00 -11.60 -25.73
CA LEU A 391 6.76 -12.84 -25.94
C LEU A 391 6.76 -13.27 -27.42
N THR A 392 5.65 -13.10 -28.15
CA THR A 392 5.62 -13.41 -29.60
C THR A 392 6.44 -12.43 -30.44
N LEU A 393 6.52 -11.15 -30.04
CA LEU A 393 7.30 -10.12 -30.73
C LEU A 393 8.79 -10.21 -30.40
N ASN A 394 9.10 -10.55 -29.14
CA ASN A 394 10.46 -10.58 -28.59
C ASN A 394 10.80 -11.94 -27.95
N PRO A 395 10.95 -13.04 -28.73
CA PRO A 395 11.19 -14.39 -28.19
C PRO A 395 12.48 -14.57 -27.38
N LYS A 396 13.37 -13.57 -27.37
CA LYS A 396 14.63 -13.56 -26.60
C LYS A 396 14.51 -12.87 -25.24
N TRP A 397 13.40 -12.19 -24.95
CA TRP A 397 13.24 -11.50 -23.67
C TRP A 397 13.07 -12.49 -22.52
N THR A 398 13.70 -12.19 -21.39
CA THR A 398 13.56 -12.96 -20.16
C THR A 398 12.19 -12.74 -19.53
N ASP A 399 11.73 -13.67 -18.69
CA ASP A 399 10.51 -13.52 -17.86
C ASP A 399 10.47 -12.17 -17.12
N LYS A 400 11.61 -11.74 -16.55
CA LYS A 400 11.74 -10.46 -15.84
C LYS A 400 11.50 -9.26 -16.76
N GLN A 401 11.96 -9.30 -18.02
CA GLN A 401 11.73 -8.22 -19.00
C GLN A 401 10.26 -8.20 -19.44
N LEU A 402 9.72 -9.37 -19.84
CA LEU A 402 8.32 -9.52 -20.26
C LEU A 402 7.36 -9.02 -19.17
N PHE A 403 7.54 -9.48 -17.94
CA PHE A 403 6.72 -9.08 -16.80
C PHE A 403 6.80 -7.57 -16.53
N GLN A 404 8.00 -6.99 -16.53
CA GLN A 404 8.18 -5.58 -16.18
C GLN A 404 7.70 -4.63 -17.28
N GLU A 405 7.86 -4.96 -18.56
CA GLU A 405 7.27 -4.17 -19.65
C GLU A 405 5.73 -4.32 -19.68
N ALA A 406 5.19 -5.52 -19.49
CA ALA A 406 3.74 -5.72 -19.39
C ALA A 406 3.15 -4.95 -18.19
N ARG A 407 3.79 -5.01 -17.01
CA ARG A 407 3.43 -4.18 -15.83
C ARG A 407 3.48 -2.69 -16.18
N ARG A 408 4.56 -2.22 -16.81
CA ARG A 408 4.78 -0.82 -17.15
C ARG A 408 3.72 -0.28 -18.12
N ILE A 409 3.33 -1.07 -19.14
CA ILE A 409 2.24 -0.71 -20.06
C ILE A 409 0.90 -0.66 -19.32
N VAL A 410 0.55 -1.68 -18.52
CA VAL A 410 -0.70 -1.70 -17.74
C VAL A 410 -0.81 -0.51 -16.79
N ILE A 411 0.28 -0.16 -16.11
CA ILE A 411 0.33 1.04 -15.26
C ILE A 411 0.02 2.30 -16.07
N ALA A 412 0.66 2.46 -17.24
CA ALA A 412 0.40 3.61 -18.10
C ALA A 412 -1.06 3.68 -18.58
N GLN A 413 -1.69 2.53 -18.84
CA GLN A 413 -3.12 2.44 -19.16
C GLN A 413 -4.02 2.88 -17.99
N ILE A 414 -3.74 2.41 -16.76
CA ILE A 414 -4.46 2.82 -15.54
C ILE A 414 -4.28 4.32 -15.27
N GLN A 415 -3.05 4.83 -15.41
CA GLN A 415 -2.74 6.26 -15.26
C GLN A 415 -3.47 7.12 -16.31
N HIS A 416 -3.50 6.69 -17.57
CA HIS A 416 -4.21 7.40 -18.63
C HIS A 416 -5.72 7.43 -18.38
N ILE A 417 -6.37 6.28 -18.16
CA ILE A 417 -7.82 6.20 -17.90
C ILE A 417 -8.22 7.05 -16.69
N THR A 418 -7.47 6.95 -15.58
CA THR A 418 -7.80 7.68 -14.34
C THR A 418 -7.78 9.20 -14.54
N TYR A 419 -6.81 9.71 -15.30
CA TYR A 419 -6.67 11.16 -15.52
C TYR A 419 -7.43 11.69 -16.74
N ASN A 420 -7.77 10.84 -17.72
CA ASN A 420 -8.48 11.24 -18.93
C ASN A 420 -10.01 11.06 -18.81
N GLU A 421 -10.47 9.96 -18.21
CA GLU A 421 -11.90 9.62 -18.10
C GLU A 421 -12.48 9.93 -16.72
N TRP A 422 -11.83 9.47 -15.64
CA TRP A 422 -12.43 9.49 -14.29
C TRP A 422 -12.33 10.84 -13.58
N LEU A 423 -11.13 11.43 -13.49
CA LEU A 423 -10.94 12.72 -12.82
C LEU A 423 -11.86 13.86 -13.31
N PRO A 424 -12.06 14.10 -14.63
CA PRO A 424 -12.92 15.20 -15.07
C PRO A 424 -14.41 15.02 -14.72
N ILE A 425 -14.86 13.80 -14.43
CA ILE A 425 -16.20 13.51 -13.90
C ILE A 425 -16.26 13.79 -12.40
N VAL A 426 -15.24 13.35 -11.64
CA VAL A 426 -15.23 13.50 -10.18
C VAL A 426 -15.05 14.95 -9.73
N VAL A 427 -13.96 15.61 -10.13
CA VAL A 427 -13.64 16.99 -9.68
C VAL A 427 -14.18 18.08 -10.61
N GLY A 428 -14.81 17.69 -11.71
CA GLY A 428 -15.29 18.58 -12.77
C GLY A 428 -14.18 19.09 -13.71
N LYS A 429 -14.56 19.38 -14.95
CA LYS A 429 -13.63 19.83 -16.01
C LYS A 429 -12.89 21.13 -15.67
N GLU A 430 -13.51 22.02 -14.91
CA GLU A 430 -12.89 23.29 -14.48
C GLU A 430 -11.69 23.03 -13.55
N SER A 431 -11.86 22.25 -12.48
CA SER A 431 -10.78 21.86 -11.56
C SER A 431 -9.72 21.03 -12.28
N TRP A 432 -10.14 20.10 -13.14
CA TRP A 432 -9.26 19.25 -13.94
C TRP A 432 -8.28 20.06 -14.80
N MET A 433 -8.75 21.16 -15.41
CA MET A 433 -7.90 22.11 -16.14
C MET A 433 -7.10 23.03 -15.18
N ARG A 434 -7.75 23.64 -14.17
CA ARG A 434 -7.11 24.57 -13.21
C ARG A 434 -5.90 23.96 -12.50
N TYR A 435 -5.97 22.68 -12.16
CA TYR A 435 -4.88 21.95 -11.50
C TYR A 435 -3.92 21.23 -12.47
N ASN A 436 -4.05 21.43 -13.79
CA ASN A 436 -3.26 20.78 -14.85
C ASN A 436 -3.28 19.23 -14.76
N LEU A 437 -4.44 18.66 -14.40
CA LEU A 437 -4.61 17.22 -14.25
C LEU A 437 -4.73 16.54 -15.62
N ASN A 438 -5.30 17.22 -16.62
CA ASN A 438 -5.45 16.71 -17.98
C ASN A 438 -4.13 16.14 -18.56
N PRO A 439 -4.13 14.92 -19.12
CA PRO A 439 -3.05 14.44 -19.97
C PRO A 439 -2.84 15.33 -21.20
N LEU A 440 -1.67 15.23 -21.82
CA LEU A 440 -1.42 15.86 -23.12
C LEU A 440 -1.95 14.97 -24.24
N THR A 441 -2.50 15.56 -25.31
CA THR A 441 -3.00 14.81 -26.47
C THR A 441 -1.87 14.07 -27.22
N THR A 442 -0.68 14.65 -27.25
CA THR A 442 0.52 14.13 -27.94
C THR A 442 1.78 14.47 -27.14
N GLY A 443 2.88 13.76 -27.38
CA GLY A 443 4.19 14.05 -26.80
C GLY A 443 4.29 13.89 -25.28
N TYR A 444 5.44 14.32 -24.74
CA TYR A 444 5.83 14.22 -23.33
C TYR A 444 5.37 15.39 -22.47
N SER A 445 5.24 15.15 -21.17
CA SER A 445 4.95 16.14 -20.14
C SER A 445 6.20 16.54 -19.38
N ASN A 446 6.38 17.86 -19.20
CA ASN A 446 7.43 18.45 -18.36
C ASN A 446 6.93 18.82 -16.95
N ALA A 447 5.82 18.23 -16.49
CA ALA A 447 5.16 18.62 -15.24
C ALA A 447 5.84 18.07 -13.96
N TYR A 448 6.71 17.06 -14.10
CA TYR A 448 7.41 16.41 -12.98
C TYR A 448 8.37 17.36 -12.25
N SER A 449 8.44 17.23 -10.92
CA SER A 449 9.42 17.94 -10.09
C SER A 449 9.83 17.09 -8.89
N MET A 450 11.14 16.85 -8.74
CA MET A 450 11.72 16.17 -7.57
C MET A 450 11.57 16.93 -6.25
N ASN A 451 11.08 18.18 -6.27
CA ASN A 451 10.76 18.94 -5.06
C ASN A 451 9.30 18.78 -4.61
N ILE A 452 8.47 18.02 -5.36
CA ILE A 452 7.11 17.69 -4.99
C ILE A 452 7.12 16.34 -4.27
N ASP A 453 6.56 16.33 -3.06
CA ASP A 453 6.26 15.09 -2.35
C ASP A 453 5.03 14.40 -3.00
N ALA A 454 5.23 13.17 -3.43
CA ALA A 454 4.20 12.33 -4.04
C ALA A 454 3.34 11.59 -3.00
N SER A 455 3.76 11.56 -1.73
CA SER A 455 3.06 10.87 -0.64
C SER A 455 1.60 11.29 -0.57
N VAL A 456 0.71 10.33 -0.32
CA VAL A 456 -0.74 10.61 -0.26
C VAL A 456 -1.06 11.55 0.91
N LEU A 457 -1.93 12.52 0.67
CA LEU A 457 -2.45 13.44 1.68
C LEU A 457 -3.29 12.66 2.72
N ASN A 458 -3.01 12.90 4.00
CA ASN A 458 -3.70 12.22 5.10
C ASN A 458 -5.23 12.46 5.05
N SER A 459 -5.67 13.68 4.71
CA SER A 459 -7.10 13.99 4.51
C SER A 459 -7.74 13.31 3.30
N PHE A 460 -6.98 12.98 2.25
CA PHE A 460 -7.49 12.14 1.16
C PHE A 460 -7.63 10.69 1.61
N ALA A 461 -6.61 10.14 2.29
CA ALA A 461 -6.65 8.75 2.77
C ALA A 461 -7.77 8.53 3.81
N ALA A 462 -7.80 9.31 4.89
CA ALA A 462 -8.72 9.07 6.00
C ALA A 462 -10.18 9.42 5.67
N ILE A 463 -10.42 10.40 4.79
CA ILE A 463 -11.74 11.02 4.61
C ILE A 463 -12.13 11.14 3.13
N VAL A 464 -11.47 12.01 2.37
CA VAL A 464 -12.03 12.52 1.08
C VAL A 464 -12.00 11.46 -0.01
N GLY A 465 -10.95 10.65 -0.08
CA GLY A 465 -10.82 9.56 -1.05
C GLY A 465 -11.86 8.46 -0.87
N GLN A 466 -12.46 8.35 0.32
CA GLN A 466 -13.47 7.36 0.66
C GLN A 466 -14.91 7.78 0.27
N PHE A 467 -15.09 8.92 -0.41
CA PHE A 467 -16.40 9.36 -0.91
C PHE A 467 -17.12 8.33 -1.79
N PHE A 468 -16.39 7.39 -2.42
CA PHE A 468 -16.98 6.32 -3.23
C PHE A 468 -17.98 5.44 -2.48
N TYR A 469 -17.88 5.34 -1.14
CA TYR A 469 -18.88 4.62 -0.34
C TYR A 469 -20.29 5.21 -0.49
N THR A 470 -20.42 6.52 -0.70
CA THR A 470 -21.73 7.16 -0.93
C THR A 470 -22.29 6.93 -2.34
N MET A 471 -21.41 6.53 -3.27
CA MET A 471 -21.75 6.20 -4.66
C MET A 471 -21.94 4.70 -4.89
N PHE A 472 -21.81 3.85 -3.86
CA PHE A 472 -21.98 2.42 -4.03
C PHE A 472 -23.43 1.99 -4.23
N ASP A 473 -23.51 0.87 -4.93
CA ASP A 473 -24.67 0.23 -5.54
C ASP A 473 -24.41 -1.31 -5.45
N GLY A 474 -24.92 -2.13 -4.51
CA GLY A 474 -25.65 -1.85 -3.26
C GLY A 474 -26.82 -2.81 -2.93
N HIS A 475 -27.66 -3.14 -3.89
CA HIS A 475 -28.14 -4.48 -4.24
C HIS A 475 -27.29 -4.81 -5.48
N LEU A 476 -26.61 -5.95 -5.53
CA LEU A 476 -25.82 -6.30 -6.72
C LEU A 476 -26.66 -7.17 -7.65
N ALA A 477 -27.10 -6.56 -8.75
CA ALA A 477 -27.80 -7.23 -9.84
C ALA A 477 -26.84 -7.92 -10.82
N GLN A 478 -26.80 -9.25 -10.87
CA GLN A 478 -26.07 -9.99 -11.91
C GLN A 478 -26.93 -10.11 -13.18
N TYR A 479 -26.30 -9.96 -14.35
CA TYR A 479 -26.94 -10.16 -15.65
C TYR A 479 -26.27 -11.28 -16.44
N SER A 480 -27.02 -11.85 -17.38
CA SER A 480 -26.54 -12.76 -18.41
C SER A 480 -26.03 -11.99 -19.63
N SER A 481 -25.27 -12.68 -20.48
CA SER A 481 -24.82 -12.21 -21.80
C SER A 481 -25.92 -11.71 -22.75
N GLN A 482 -27.19 -12.01 -22.43
CA GLN A 482 -28.38 -11.57 -23.16
C GLN A 482 -29.07 -10.35 -22.51
N GLY A 483 -28.52 -9.79 -21.44
CA GLY A 483 -29.08 -8.67 -20.68
C GLY A 483 -30.19 -9.05 -19.69
N VAL A 484 -30.50 -10.34 -19.52
CA VAL A 484 -31.49 -10.81 -18.54
C VAL A 484 -30.87 -10.83 -17.14
N ARG A 485 -31.52 -10.21 -16.16
CA ARG A 485 -31.12 -10.21 -14.73
C ARG A 485 -31.26 -11.63 -14.16
N ILE A 486 -30.17 -12.21 -13.66
CA ILE A 486 -30.10 -13.58 -13.13
C ILE A 486 -30.29 -13.58 -11.60
N LEU A 487 -29.59 -12.69 -10.91
CA LEU A 487 -29.60 -12.58 -9.45
C LEU A 487 -29.70 -11.12 -9.03
N ASP A 488 -30.28 -10.91 -7.86
CA ASP A 488 -30.39 -9.61 -7.20
C ASP A 488 -30.36 -9.85 -5.69
N LYS A 489 -29.31 -9.37 -5.01
CA LYS A 489 -29.18 -9.48 -3.55
C LYS A 489 -28.57 -8.21 -2.96
N PRO A 490 -28.97 -7.81 -1.74
CA PRO A 490 -28.32 -6.76 -0.96
C PRO A 490 -26.78 -6.91 -0.90
N VAL A 491 -26.03 -5.80 -0.99
CA VAL A 491 -24.56 -5.82 -0.97
C VAL A 491 -23.99 -6.38 0.32
N ASN A 492 -24.66 -6.19 1.46
CA ASN A 492 -24.20 -6.75 2.72
C ASN A 492 -24.17 -8.30 2.73
N GLU A 493 -24.84 -8.97 1.79
CA GLU A 493 -24.70 -10.43 1.57
C GLU A 493 -23.48 -10.79 0.70
N TYR A 494 -22.88 -9.82 -0.02
CA TYR A 494 -21.71 -10.00 -0.88
C TYR A 494 -20.41 -9.40 -0.30
N LEU A 495 -20.49 -8.62 0.79
CA LEU A 495 -19.32 -8.01 1.42
C LEU A 495 -18.33 -9.09 1.87
N ASN A 496 -17.12 -9.03 1.34
CA ASN A 496 -16.08 -10.03 1.58
C ASN A 496 -16.52 -11.48 1.23
N ASP A 497 -17.42 -11.69 0.25
CA ASP A 497 -17.74 -13.01 -0.30
C ASP A 497 -17.43 -13.13 -1.81
N PRO A 498 -16.28 -13.70 -2.19
CA PRO A 498 -15.98 -14.04 -3.58
C PRO A 498 -16.76 -15.27 -4.09
N GLY A 499 -17.49 -16.00 -3.22
CA GLY A 499 -18.23 -17.23 -3.50
C GLY A 499 -19.07 -17.18 -4.78
N SER A 500 -19.72 -16.05 -5.00
CA SER A 500 -20.56 -15.75 -6.18
C SER A 500 -19.84 -15.86 -7.53
N LEU A 501 -18.54 -15.56 -7.60
CA LEU A 501 -17.76 -15.61 -8.84
C LEU A 501 -17.31 -17.03 -9.22
N PHE A 502 -17.41 -17.99 -8.30
CA PHE A 502 -17.01 -19.38 -8.52
C PHE A 502 -18.17 -20.30 -8.97
N PHE A 503 -19.32 -19.75 -9.37
CA PHE A 503 -20.43 -20.55 -9.92
C PHE A 503 -20.39 -20.48 -11.44
N SER A 504 -20.12 -21.63 -12.06
CA SER A 504 -19.71 -21.77 -13.45
C SER A 504 -20.86 -21.79 -14.45
N GLU A 505 -21.57 -20.66 -14.60
CA GLU A 505 -22.30 -20.33 -15.82
C GLU A 505 -22.07 -18.86 -16.18
N ARG A 506 -20.99 -18.61 -16.94
CA ARG A 506 -20.63 -17.34 -17.62
C ARG A 506 -21.12 -16.07 -16.91
N VAL A 507 -20.35 -15.57 -15.94
CA VAL A 507 -20.56 -14.23 -15.36
C VAL A 507 -20.38 -13.17 -16.45
N SER A 508 -21.49 -12.71 -17.01
CA SER A 508 -21.55 -11.94 -18.25
C SER A 508 -22.50 -10.74 -18.10
N GLY A 509 -22.26 -9.91 -17.06
CA GLY A 509 -23.15 -8.79 -16.73
C GLY A 509 -22.55 -7.77 -15.76
N VAL A 510 -22.79 -6.48 -16.03
CA VAL A 510 -22.40 -5.33 -15.20
C VAL A 510 -23.46 -5.08 -14.13
N LEU A 511 -23.05 -4.84 -12.88
CA LEU A 511 -23.94 -4.80 -11.71
C LEU A 511 -24.37 -3.38 -11.29
N ARG A 512 -25.49 -3.28 -10.55
CA ARG A 512 -26.20 -2.02 -10.20
C ARG A 512 -27.21 -2.21 -9.05
N ASP A 513 -27.55 -1.12 -8.35
CA ASP A 513 -28.62 -0.79 -7.35
C ASP A 513 -28.32 -0.61 -5.84
N LYS A 514 -29.23 0.04 -5.07
CA LYS A 514 -29.13 0.77 -3.75
C LYS A 514 -27.89 0.70 -2.81
N LEU A 515 -27.95 0.06 -1.62
CA LEU A 515 -26.93 -0.15 -0.54
C LEU A 515 -27.45 0.00 0.92
N PHE A 516 -27.61 1.23 1.43
CA PHE A 516 -27.64 1.56 2.88
C PHE A 516 -28.92 1.19 3.64
N LYS A 517 -29.24 -0.11 3.73
CA LYS A 517 -29.96 -0.81 4.83
C LYS A 517 -30.28 -2.25 4.42
N ASN A 518 -30.35 -3.15 5.41
CA ASN A 518 -31.36 -4.20 5.38
C ASN A 518 -31.80 -4.58 6.81
N ASN A 519 -33.03 -5.10 6.94
CA ASN A 519 -33.61 -5.53 8.21
C ASN A 519 -33.07 -6.92 8.62
N GLY A 520 -32.70 -7.08 9.90
CA GLY A 520 -32.59 -8.40 10.55
C GLY A 520 -31.18 -8.89 10.89
N ASN A 521 -30.13 -8.40 10.23
CA ASN A 521 -28.73 -8.69 10.59
C ASN A 521 -28.03 -7.39 11.03
N MET A 522 -27.22 -7.46 12.09
CA MET A 522 -26.44 -6.30 12.58
C MET A 522 -25.47 -5.81 11.49
N GLY A 523 -25.84 -4.73 10.79
CA GLY A 523 -25.03 -4.10 9.75
C GLY A 523 -23.80 -3.39 10.33
N LEU A 524 -22.91 -2.95 9.44
CA LEU A 524 -21.73 -2.15 9.80
C LEU A 524 -21.97 -0.67 9.50
N ASP A 525 -21.71 0.20 10.47
CA ASP A 525 -21.74 1.66 10.26
C ASP A 525 -20.41 2.17 9.69
N LEU A 526 -20.22 1.95 8.37
CA LEU A 526 -19.03 2.41 7.65
C LEU A 526 -18.79 3.92 7.80
N PRO A 527 -19.79 4.81 7.68
CA PRO A 527 -19.58 6.24 7.92
C PRO A 527 -19.10 6.56 9.33
N ALA A 528 -19.57 5.85 10.37
CA ALA A 528 -19.11 6.09 11.74
C ALA A 528 -17.64 5.67 11.92
N LEU A 529 -17.22 4.60 11.25
CA LEU A 529 -15.82 4.16 11.21
C LEU A 529 -14.94 5.18 10.46
N ILE A 530 -15.39 5.71 9.32
CA ILE A 530 -14.69 6.78 8.58
C ILE A 530 -14.53 8.04 9.45
N LEU A 531 -15.58 8.45 10.17
CA LEU A 531 -15.50 9.58 11.10
C LEU A 531 -14.52 9.31 12.25
N GLN A 532 -14.54 8.11 12.82
CA GLN A 532 -13.62 7.70 13.88
C GLN A 532 -12.17 7.69 13.38
N THR A 533 -11.92 7.18 12.17
CA THR A 533 -10.62 7.23 11.49
C THR A 533 -10.19 8.66 11.19
N GLY A 534 -11.09 9.56 10.77
CA GLY A 534 -10.78 10.98 10.61
C GLY A 534 -10.31 11.65 11.91
N ARG A 535 -10.92 11.32 13.04
CA ARG A 535 -10.51 11.82 14.37
C ARG A 535 -9.23 11.17 14.88
N ASP A 536 -9.03 9.88 14.62
CA ASP A 536 -7.80 9.15 14.92
C ASP A 536 -6.60 9.66 14.12
N HIS A 537 -6.81 10.02 12.87
CA HIS A 537 -5.83 10.67 12.01
C HIS A 537 -5.64 12.16 12.33
N GLY A 538 -6.38 12.75 13.28
CA GLY A 538 -6.28 14.17 13.63
C GLY A 538 -6.54 15.06 12.41
N ILE A 539 -7.56 14.75 11.62
CA ILE A 539 -7.94 15.56 10.46
C ILE A 539 -8.65 16.83 10.94
N PRO A 540 -8.17 18.04 10.55
CA PRO A 540 -8.82 19.29 10.90
C PRO A 540 -10.28 19.36 10.45
N SER A 541 -11.07 20.18 11.14
CA SER A 541 -12.50 20.34 10.85
C SER A 541 -12.77 20.88 9.43
N TYR A 542 -14.03 20.75 9.01
CA TYR A 542 -14.49 21.24 7.69
C TYR A 542 -14.12 22.71 7.45
N THR A 543 -14.29 23.58 8.45
CA THR A 543 -14.06 25.03 8.29
C THR A 543 -12.62 25.36 7.96
N VAL A 544 -11.67 24.63 8.55
CA VAL A 544 -10.22 24.80 8.30
C VAL A 544 -9.86 24.41 6.87
N TRP A 545 -10.43 23.32 6.36
CA TRP A 545 -10.23 22.88 4.98
C TRP A 545 -10.92 23.78 3.96
N ARG A 546 -12.16 24.22 4.24
CA ARG A 546 -12.90 25.18 3.41
C ARG A 546 -12.12 26.47 3.24
N GLU A 547 -11.62 27.05 4.35
CA GLU A 547 -10.79 28.26 4.33
C GLU A 547 -9.51 28.03 3.51
N LYS A 548 -8.81 26.90 3.75
CA LYS A 548 -7.59 26.53 3.00
C LYS A 548 -7.83 26.35 1.49
N CYS A 549 -9.02 25.88 1.10
CA CYS A 549 -9.45 25.70 -0.28
C CYS A 549 -10.07 26.96 -0.91
N GLY A 550 -10.09 28.10 -0.22
CA GLY A 550 -10.56 29.38 -0.73
C GLY A 550 -12.07 29.62 -0.60
N GLY A 551 -12.81 28.76 0.09
CA GLY A 551 -14.25 28.91 0.38
C GLY A 551 -14.59 29.94 1.47
N GLY A 552 -13.59 30.69 1.94
CA GLY A 552 -13.73 31.66 3.03
C GLY A 552 -13.85 31.01 4.42
N LYS A 553 -13.75 31.86 5.46
CA LYS A 553 -13.99 31.47 6.84
C LYS A 553 -15.47 31.64 7.17
N ILE A 554 -16.06 30.63 7.79
CA ILE A 554 -17.44 30.67 8.29
C ILE A 554 -17.50 30.59 9.81
N THR A 555 -18.51 31.22 10.42
CA THR A 555 -18.64 31.33 11.89
C THR A 555 -19.95 30.79 12.46
N SER A 556 -20.97 30.62 11.64
CA SER A 556 -22.29 30.14 12.03
C SER A 556 -22.82 29.11 11.04
N PHE A 557 -23.74 28.25 11.48
CA PHE A 557 -24.43 27.32 10.59
C PHE A 557 -25.26 28.03 9.53
N LYS A 558 -25.70 29.27 9.77
CA LYS A 558 -26.51 30.04 8.84
C LYS A 558 -25.75 30.38 7.55
N GLU A 559 -24.44 30.61 7.65
CA GLU A 559 -23.58 30.90 6.50
C GLU A 559 -23.48 29.73 5.50
N LEU A 560 -24.01 28.54 5.84
CA LEU A 560 -24.04 27.34 4.98
C LEU A 560 -25.35 27.14 4.21
N GLU A 561 -26.40 27.95 4.44
CA GLU A 561 -27.73 27.79 3.83
C GLU A 561 -27.66 27.65 2.29
N ASP A 562 -26.83 28.48 1.63
CA ASP A 562 -26.64 28.49 0.18
C ASP A 562 -25.60 27.47 -0.33
N ASP A 563 -24.75 26.92 0.55
CA ASP A 563 -23.63 26.05 0.14
C ASP A 563 -23.95 24.56 0.17
N ILE A 564 -24.85 24.10 1.06
CA ILE A 564 -25.11 22.67 1.26
C ILE A 564 -26.44 22.20 0.67
N ILE A 565 -26.51 20.93 0.28
CA ILE A 565 -27.74 20.24 -0.09
C ILE A 565 -28.65 20.09 1.15
N ASP A 566 -29.97 20.09 0.93
CA ASP A 566 -30.98 19.85 1.97
C ASP A 566 -30.74 20.64 3.28
N SER A 567 -30.30 21.90 3.16
CA SER A 567 -29.91 22.79 4.27
C SER A 567 -30.98 22.89 5.36
N ASP A 568 -32.25 23.02 4.98
CA ASP A 568 -33.42 23.07 5.87
C ASP A 568 -33.55 21.82 6.77
N GLN A 569 -33.00 20.69 6.36
CA GLN A 569 -33.01 19.43 7.13
C GLN A 569 -31.68 19.22 7.87
N ILE A 570 -30.55 19.48 7.22
CA ILE A 570 -29.21 19.18 7.75
C ILE A 570 -28.78 20.20 8.82
N LEU A 571 -28.98 21.50 8.62
CA LEU A 571 -28.49 22.53 9.53
C LEU A 571 -29.11 22.47 10.94
N PRO A 572 -30.43 22.23 11.12
CA PRO A 572 -31.01 22.07 12.46
C PRO A 572 -30.45 20.86 13.21
N ILE A 573 -30.12 19.78 12.51
CA ILE A 573 -29.54 18.57 13.12
C ILE A 573 -28.09 18.81 13.50
N LEU A 574 -27.31 19.49 12.65
CA LEU A 574 -25.93 19.89 12.95
C LEU A 574 -25.86 20.83 14.16
N ALA A 575 -26.72 21.86 14.21
CA ALA A 575 -26.77 22.81 15.33
C ALA A 575 -27.22 22.18 16.66
N ARG A 576 -27.89 21.02 16.62
CA ARG A 576 -28.22 20.22 17.81
C ARG A 576 -27.06 19.32 18.25
N LEU A 577 -26.24 18.85 17.31
CA LEU A 577 -25.12 17.93 17.57
C LEU A 577 -23.84 18.67 17.98
N PHE A 578 -23.47 19.71 17.23
CA PHE A 578 -22.22 20.44 17.38
C PHE A 578 -22.47 21.82 17.97
N LYS A 579 -21.61 22.24 18.91
CA LYS A 579 -21.72 23.55 19.58
C LYS A 579 -21.34 24.70 18.66
N SER A 580 -20.35 24.48 17.79
CA SER A 580 -19.92 25.40 16.74
C SER A 580 -19.85 24.72 15.38
N VAL A 581 -20.05 25.49 14.31
CA VAL A 581 -19.78 25.04 12.93
C VAL A 581 -18.30 24.66 12.74
N THR A 582 -17.40 25.25 13.52
CA THR A 582 -15.96 24.94 13.52
C THR A 582 -15.62 23.56 14.07
N ASP A 583 -16.56 22.91 14.78
CA ASP A 583 -16.34 21.60 15.37
C ASP A 583 -16.61 20.45 14.39
N VAL A 584 -17.33 20.71 13.29
CA VAL A 584 -17.90 19.69 12.41
C VAL A 584 -16.81 18.97 11.60
N ASP A 585 -16.83 17.63 11.64
CA ASP A 585 -15.88 16.78 10.94
C ASP A 585 -15.94 16.97 9.41
N LEU A 586 -14.77 17.00 8.75
CA LEU A 586 -14.62 17.24 7.30
C LEU A 586 -15.54 16.37 6.43
N PHE A 587 -15.74 15.10 6.81
CA PHE A 587 -16.55 14.15 6.04
C PHE A 587 -18.02 14.58 5.94
N ILE A 588 -18.59 15.14 7.01
CA ILE A 588 -20.01 15.48 7.07
C ILE A 588 -20.34 16.64 6.14
N LEU A 589 -19.70 17.79 6.36
CA LEU A 589 -20.00 18.99 5.56
C LEU A 589 -19.41 18.92 4.16
N GLY A 590 -18.27 18.24 3.95
CA GLY A 590 -17.71 18.05 2.61
C GLY A 590 -18.52 17.12 1.70
N LEU A 591 -19.32 16.20 2.27
CA LEU A 591 -20.35 15.47 1.53
C LEU A 591 -21.65 16.25 1.37
N ALA A 592 -21.98 17.14 2.30
CA ALA A 592 -23.17 17.98 2.23
C ALA A 592 -23.02 19.18 1.27
N GLU A 593 -21.80 19.61 0.92
CA GLU A 593 -21.57 20.67 -0.08
C GLU A 593 -22.26 20.36 -1.41
N LYS A 594 -22.96 21.34 -1.97
CA LYS A 594 -23.53 21.29 -3.33
C LYS A 594 -22.41 20.99 -4.34
N PRO A 595 -22.55 19.94 -5.19
CA PRO A 595 -21.53 19.62 -6.18
C PRO A 595 -21.26 20.77 -7.14
N VAL A 596 -19.98 20.96 -7.51
CA VAL A 596 -19.61 21.90 -8.57
C VAL A 596 -20.27 21.47 -9.89
N ARG A 597 -20.67 22.42 -10.75
CA ARG A 597 -21.37 22.12 -12.00
C ARG A 597 -20.58 21.16 -12.88
N GLY A 598 -21.08 19.92 -13.04
CA GLY A 598 -20.40 18.87 -13.82
C GLY A 598 -19.31 18.12 -13.05
N ALA A 599 -19.26 18.24 -11.72
CA ALA A 599 -18.49 17.42 -10.80
C ALA A 599 -19.43 16.53 -9.97
N LEU A 600 -18.89 15.51 -9.31
CA LEU A 600 -19.63 14.68 -8.35
C LEU A 600 -19.52 15.17 -6.90
N VAL A 601 -18.58 16.08 -6.62
CA VAL A 601 -18.26 16.55 -5.26
C VAL A 601 -18.34 18.08 -5.14
N GLY A 602 -18.51 18.55 -3.90
CA GLY A 602 -18.45 19.97 -3.56
C GLY A 602 -17.05 20.59 -3.68
N PRO A 603 -16.95 21.94 -3.59
CA PRO A 603 -15.69 22.66 -3.76
C PRO A 603 -14.53 22.20 -2.86
N THR A 604 -14.79 21.89 -1.59
CA THR A 604 -13.74 21.52 -0.62
C THR A 604 -13.20 20.12 -0.92
N PHE A 605 -14.08 19.14 -1.18
CA PHE A 605 -13.67 17.81 -1.62
C PHE A 605 -12.97 17.84 -2.98
N GLY A 606 -13.50 18.61 -3.94
CA GLY A 606 -12.90 18.80 -5.26
C GLY A 606 -11.51 19.42 -5.21
N CYS A 607 -11.27 20.38 -4.32
CA CYS A 607 -9.97 20.96 -4.02
C CYS A 607 -8.98 19.91 -3.48
N ILE A 608 -9.36 19.14 -2.44
CA ILE A 608 -8.47 18.14 -1.82
C ILE A 608 -8.13 17.01 -2.81
N LEU A 609 -9.11 16.54 -3.57
CA LEU A 609 -8.91 15.57 -4.65
C LEU A 609 -7.97 16.13 -5.73
N SER A 610 -8.19 17.36 -6.19
CA SER A 610 -7.34 17.96 -7.23
C SER A 610 -5.91 18.18 -6.75
N LEU A 611 -5.70 18.54 -5.47
CA LEU A 611 -4.38 18.62 -4.84
C LEU A 611 -3.70 17.24 -4.78
N GLN A 612 -4.42 16.19 -4.36
CA GLN A 612 -3.89 14.83 -4.31
C GLN A 612 -3.40 14.37 -5.69
N PHE A 613 -4.27 14.40 -6.70
CA PHE A 613 -3.92 13.91 -8.04
C PHE A 613 -2.91 14.82 -8.76
N GLN A 614 -2.86 16.12 -8.46
CA GLN A 614 -1.76 16.97 -8.94
C GLN A 614 -0.40 16.48 -8.38
N LYS A 615 -0.34 16.11 -7.10
CA LYS A 615 0.89 15.59 -6.47
C LYS A 615 1.25 14.20 -7.01
N THR A 616 0.30 13.28 -7.13
CA THR A 616 0.54 11.94 -7.71
C THR A 616 1.08 12.04 -9.13
N LYS A 617 0.56 12.95 -9.98
CA LYS A 617 1.08 13.18 -11.34
C LYS A 617 2.47 13.84 -11.36
N ARG A 618 2.68 14.91 -10.57
CA ARG A 618 3.89 15.74 -10.65
C ARG A 618 5.05 15.27 -9.77
N GLY A 619 4.80 14.44 -8.77
CA GLY A 619 5.81 13.82 -7.90
C GLY A 619 6.27 12.44 -8.38
N ASP A 620 5.60 11.82 -9.36
CA ASP A 620 5.97 10.51 -9.90
C ASP A 620 7.01 10.63 -11.02
N ARG A 621 8.26 10.21 -10.74
CA ARG A 621 9.36 10.16 -11.72
C ARG A 621 9.05 9.25 -12.91
N TYR A 622 8.22 8.24 -12.69
CA TYR A 622 7.86 7.22 -13.69
C TYR A 622 6.50 7.50 -14.36
N TRP A 623 5.87 8.67 -14.13
CA TRP A 623 4.62 9.07 -14.79
C TRP A 623 4.73 8.84 -16.30
N TYR A 624 3.72 8.20 -16.90
CA TYR A 624 3.86 7.62 -18.24
C TYR A 624 4.18 8.63 -19.37
N GLU A 625 3.92 9.92 -19.16
CA GLU A 625 4.27 10.99 -20.12
C GLU A 625 5.68 11.59 -19.90
N ASN A 626 6.45 11.15 -18.90
CA ASN A 626 7.75 11.74 -18.60
C ASN A 626 8.84 11.30 -19.62
N PRO A 627 9.74 12.22 -20.05
CA PRO A 627 10.79 11.93 -21.05
C PRO A 627 12.08 11.33 -20.45
N PHE A 628 12.09 10.90 -19.19
CA PHE A 628 13.33 10.48 -18.50
C PHE A 628 13.80 9.07 -18.89
N SER A 629 14.89 8.97 -19.65
CA SER A 629 15.57 7.70 -19.94
C SER A 629 16.22 7.10 -18.68
N PRO A 630 16.16 5.76 -18.47
CA PRO A 630 15.60 4.74 -19.36
C PRO A 630 14.11 4.42 -19.15
N ALA A 631 13.41 5.14 -18.25
CA ALA A 631 12.02 4.86 -17.86
C ALA A 631 10.94 5.36 -18.86
N ALA A 632 11.28 6.32 -19.72
CA ALA A 632 10.40 6.90 -20.73
C ALA A 632 9.96 5.90 -21.81
N PHE A 633 8.71 5.99 -22.26
CA PHE A 633 8.26 5.37 -23.51
C PHE A 633 8.79 6.17 -24.71
N THR A 634 8.85 5.58 -25.91
CA THR A 634 9.03 6.40 -27.12
C THR A 634 7.77 7.23 -27.41
N GLU A 635 7.86 8.26 -28.23
CA GLU A 635 6.68 9.07 -28.58
C GLU A 635 5.60 8.24 -29.29
N GLU A 636 6.01 7.25 -30.09
CA GLU A 636 5.09 6.36 -30.81
C GLU A 636 4.40 5.40 -29.83
N GLN A 637 5.17 4.78 -28.91
CA GLN A 637 4.63 3.98 -27.81
C GLN A 637 3.65 4.79 -26.94
N LEU A 638 3.99 6.04 -26.63
CA LEU A 638 3.13 6.94 -25.86
C LEU A 638 1.86 7.32 -26.63
N GLY A 639 1.95 7.49 -27.95
CA GLY A 639 0.81 7.68 -28.85
C GLY A 639 -0.16 6.50 -28.83
N GLU A 640 0.34 5.26 -28.79
CA GLU A 640 -0.50 4.06 -28.66
C GLU A 640 -1.14 3.94 -27.26
N ILE A 641 -0.40 4.24 -26.19
CA ILE A 641 -0.95 4.25 -24.81
C ILE A 641 -2.12 5.24 -24.71
N LYS A 642 -1.98 6.44 -25.27
CA LYS A 642 -2.99 7.52 -25.25
C LYS A 642 -4.26 7.22 -26.05
N LYS A 643 -4.36 6.08 -26.75
CA LYS A 643 -5.61 5.56 -27.34
C LYS A 643 -6.43 4.70 -26.37
N THR A 644 -5.87 4.32 -25.23
CA THR A 644 -6.52 3.38 -24.31
C THR A 644 -7.76 3.99 -23.68
N THR A 645 -8.89 3.28 -23.78
CA THR A 645 -10.13 3.60 -23.04
C THR A 645 -10.54 2.47 -22.13
N LEU A 646 -11.25 2.77 -21.03
CA LEU A 646 -11.79 1.74 -20.14
C LEU A 646 -12.77 0.81 -20.87
N ALA A 647 -13.57 1.35 -21.80
CA ALA A 647 -14.43 0.58 -22.69
C ALA A 647 -13.64 -0.49 -23.46
N LYS A 648 -12.50 -0.12 -24.03
CA LYS A 648 -11.66 -1.05 -24.78
C LYS A 648 -11.03 -2.11 -23.88
N ILE A 649 -10.55 -1.76 -22.69
CA ILE A 649 -10.01 -2.74 -21.73
C ILE A 649 -11.06 -3.79 -21.34
N ILE A 650 -12.32 -3.38 -21.15
CA ILE A 650 -13.43 -4.30 -20.84
C ILE A 650 -13.73 -5.22 -22.04
N CYS A 651 -13.89 -4.66 -23.24
CA CYS A 651 -14.07 -5.43 -24.48
C CYS A 651 -12.95 -6.46 -24.72
N ASP A 652 -11.70 -6.10 -24.42
CA ASP A 652 -10.54 -6.92 -24.73
C ASP A 652 -10.28 -8.07 -23.75
N ASN A 653 -10.99 -8.10 -22.61
CA ASN A 653 -10.76 -9.02 -21.49
C ASN A 653 -12.05 -9.67 -20.92
N SER A 654 -13.19 -9.51 -21.59
CA SER A 654 -14.50 -10.09 -21.20
C SER A 654 -15.29 -10.59 -22.41
N GLU A 655 -16.40 -11.30 -22.18
CA GLU A 655 -17.32 -11.77 -23.24
C GLU A 655 -18.25 -10.66 -23.78
N ILE A 656 -18.14 -9.41 -23.31
CA ILE A 656 -19.01 -8.30 -23.72
C ILE A 656 -18.76 -7.95 -25.20
N ARG A 657 -19.84 -7.90 -25.99
CA ARG A 657 -19.79 -7.65 -27.44
C ARG A 657 -20.06 -6.20 -27.83
N SER A 658 -20.73 -5.44 -26.97
CA SER A 658 -21.11 -4.05 -27.20
C SER A 658 -21.06 -3.27 -25.88
N ILE A 659 -20.48 -2.08 -25.90
CA ILE A 659 -20.33 -1.21 -24.72
C ILE A 659 -20.37 0.26 -25.14
N GLN A 660 -20.81 1.14 -24.25
CA GLN A 660 -20.73 2.58 -24.48
C GLN A 660 -19.28 3.08 -24.38
N PRO A 661 -18.82 4.02 -25.23
CA PRO A 661 -17.43 4.49 -25.22
C PRO A 661 -16.98 5.08 -23.88
N LYS A 662 -17.87 5.82 -23.18
CA LYS A 662 -17.60 6.39 -21.86
C LYS A 662 -18.30 5.54 -20.79
N VAL A 663 -17.61 4.53 -20.29
CA VAL A 663 -18.20 3.53 -19.37
C VAL A 663 -18.66 4.15 -18.03
N LEU A 664 -18.00 5.24 -17.62
CA LEU A 664 -18.26 5.96 -16.37
C LEU A 664 -19.53 6.85 -16.44
N GLU A 665 -19.89 7.32 -17.63
CA GLU A 665 -21.10 8.10 -17.90
C GLU A 665 -22.26 7.15 -18.25
N MET A 666 -23.49 7.56 -17.91
CA MET A 666 -24.68 6.82 -18.36
C MET A 666 -24.76 6.77 -19.90
N PRO A 667 -25.24 5.67 -20.50
CA PRO A 667 -25.48 5.62 -21.93
C PRO A 667 -26.67 6.50 -22.32
N ASP A 668 -26.57 7.14 -23.48
CA ASP A 668 -27.60 7.97 -24.09
C ASP A 668 -27.78 7.63 -25.59
N LEU A 669 -28.70 8.29 -26.28
CA LEU A 669 -29.06 7.99 -27.68
C LEU A 669 -28.19 8.69 -28.74
N TYR A 670 -27.27 9.57 -28.35
CA TYR A 670 -26.55 10.48 -29.23
C TYR A 670 -25.03 10.40 -29.06
N ASP A 671 -24.51 10.67 -27.85
CA ASP A 671 -23.09 10.85 -27.57
C ASP A 671 -22.44 9.62 -26.92
N ASN A 672 -23.20 8.83 -26.15
CA ASN A 672 -22.68 7.67 -25.41
C ASN A 672 -23.52 6.39 -25.63
N PHE A 673 -23.97 6.14 -26.86
CA PHE A 673 -24.69 4.91 -27.19
C PHE A 673 -23.76 3.68 -27.23
N PRO A 674 -24.22 2.48 -26.85
CA PRO A 674 -23.40 1.27 -26.95
C PRO A 674 -23.00 0.93 -28.39
N ILE A 675 -21.70 0.70 -28.61
CA ILE A 675 -21.11 0.29 -29.89
C ILE A 675 -20.42 -1.07 -29.79
N ALA A 676 -20.32 -1.77 -30.91
CA ALA A 676 -19.67 -3.08 -30.97
C ALA A 676 -18.17 -2.99 -30.61
N CYS A 677 -17.66 -3.96 -29.85
CA CYS A 677 -16.27 -4.00 -29.36
C CYS A 677 -15.18 -4.13 -30.45
N ASN A 678 -15.59 -4.46 -31.69
CA ASN A 678 -14.73 -4.50 -32.87
C ASN A 678 -14.81 -3.21 -33.72
N SER A 679 -15.52 -2.18 -33.25
CA SER A 679 -15.64 -0.89 -33.90
C SER A 679 -14.29 -0.16 -33.99
N SER A 680 -14.05 0.55 -35.09
CA SER A 680 -12.87 1.42 -35.27
C SER A 680 -12.80 2.57 -34.26
N PHE A 681 -13.92 2.92 -33.61
CA PHE A 681 -13.97 3.89 -32.52
C PHE A 681 -13.41 3.35 -31.18
N LEU A 682 -13.11 2.06 -31.08
CA LEU A 682 -12.45 1.42 -29.92
C LEU A 682 -11.14 0.74 -30.35
N PRO A 683 -10.10 1.49 -30.76
CA PRO A 683 -8.85 0.94 -31.26
C PRO A 683 -8.08 0.16 -30.18
N SER A 684 -7.52 -0.99 -30.55
CA SER A 684 -6.51 -1.67 -29.71
C SER A 684 -5.16 -0.95 -29.80
N ILE A 685 -4.39 -1.01 -28.71
CA ILE A 685 -2.98 -0.58 -28.66
C ILE A 685 -2.12 -1.40 -29.63
N ASP A 686 -1.31 -0.77 -30.49
CA ASP A 686 -0.34 -1.51 -31.31
C ASP A 686 0.94 -1.83 -30.53
N LEU A 687 1.07 -3.08 -30.09
CA LEU A 687 2.26 -3.58 -29.39
C LEU A 687 3.47 -3.83 -30.30
N ASN A 688 3.35 -3.76 -31.63
CA ASN A 688 4.49 -3.91 -32.54
C ASN A 688 5.59 -2.87 -32.25
N LEU A 689 5.24 -1.69 -31.72
CA LEU A 689 6.18 -0.64 -31.30
C LEU A 689 7.02 -0.99 -30.06
N TRP A 690 6.77 -2.15 -29.43
CA TRP A 690 7.61 -2.72 -28.37
C TRP A 690 8.53 -3.84 -28.90
N GLN A 691 8.59 -4.06 -30.21
CA GLN A 691 9.55 -4.98 -30.80
C GLN A 691 10.98 -4.45 -30.60
N ASP A 692 11.86 -5.30 -30.08
CA ASP A 692 13.25 -4.97 -29.78
C ASP A 692 14.10 -5.09 -31.05
N GLU A 693 14.45 -3.94 -31.65
CA GLU A 693 15.37 -3.85 -32.79
C GLU A 693 16.83 -4.15 -32.39
N LEU A 694 17.06 -5.30 -31.75
CA LEU A 694 18.38 -5.90 -31.81
C LEU A 694 18.63 -6.28 -33.28
N PRO A 695 19.56 -5.61 -33.99
CA PRO A 695 19.88 -6.01 -35.35
C PRO A 695 20.27 -7.49 -35.31
N GLN A 696 19.78 -8.27 -36.28
CA GLN A 696 20.40 -9.56 -36.53
C GLN A 696 21.87 -9.29 -36.81
N VAL A 697 22.74 -9.59 -35.84
CA VAL A 697 24.17 -9.64 -36.07
C VAL A 697 24.38 -10.79 -37.05
N GLN A 698 24.35 -10.45 -38.34
CA GLN A 698 24.90 -11.28 -39.39
C GLN A 698 26.39 -11.36 -39.10
N MET A 699 26.76 -12.31 -38.26
CA MET A 699 28.12 -12.79 -38.14
C MET A 699 28.59 -13.06 -39.58
N PRO A 700 29.64 -12.39 -40.09
CA PRO A 700 30.12 -12.60 -41.46
C PRO A 700 30.70 -14.02 -41.69
N VAL A 701 30.63 -14.85 -40.65
CA VAL A 701 31.06 -16.23 -40.58
C VAL A 701 29.89 -17.14 -40.98
N THR A 702 29.81 -17.49 -42.26
CA THR A 702 28.83 -18.47 -42.74
C THR A 702 29.02 -19.85 -42.07
N MET A 703 27.99 -20.70 -42.07
CA MET A 703 28.14 -22.09 -41.63
C MET A 703 29.19 -22.88 -42.44
N ALA A 704 29.48 -22.49 -43.68
CA ALA A 704 30.59 -23.05 -44.45
C ALA A 704 31.95 -22.59 -43.89
N THR A 705 32.07 -21.33 -43.46
CA THR A 705 33.25 -20.78 -42.79
C THR A 705 33.50 -21.49 -41.45
N ILE A 706 32.46 -21.73 -40.63
CA ILE A 706 32.57 -22.49 -39.37
C ILE A 706 33.03 -23.93 -39.64
N ARG A 707 32.38 -24.65 -40.57
CA ARG A 707 32.79 -26.01 -40.94
C ARG A 707 34.23 -26.09 -41.45
N LYS A 708 34.66 -25.11 -42.26
CA LYS A 708 36.04 -25.00 -42.75
C LYS A 708 37.03 -24.74 -41.62
N ALA A 709 36.70 -23.86 -40.67
CA ALA A 709 37.54 -23.59 -39.51
C ALA A 709 37.70 -24.83 -38.60
N ILE A 710 36.61 -25.56 -38.33
CA ILE A 710 36.66 -26.82 -37.57
C ILE A 710 37.52 -27.86 -38.31
N HIS A 711 37.32 -28.02 -39.62
CA HIS A 711 38.10 -28.98 -40.41
C HIS A 711 39.60 -28.65 -40.47
N LEU A 712 39.95 -27.37 -40.62
CA LEU A 712 41.35 -26.90 -40.54
C LEU A 712 41.95 -27.14 -39.14
N GLY A 713 41.20 -26.86 -38.08
CA GLY A 713 41.64 -27.16 -36.71
C GLY A 713 41.87 -28.65 -36.45
N MET A 714 41.02 -29.53 -37.00
CA MET A 714 41.23 -30.99 -36.94
C MET A 714 42.51 -31.42 -37.66
N LEU A 715 42.73 -30.92 -38.89
CA LEU A 715 43.95 -31.18 -39.66
C LEU A 715 45.20 -30.67 -38.93
N GLU A 716 45.15 -29.47 -38.35
CA GLU A 716 46.28 -28.88 -37.63
C GLU A 716 46.62 -29.66 -36.35
N VAL A 717 45.63 -30.16 -35.62
CA VAL A 717 45.83 -31.06 -34.48
C VAL A 717 46.47 -32.39 -34.92
N GLU A 718 46.07 -32.95 -36.06
CA GLU A 718 46.66 -34.19 -36.58
C GLU A 718 48.12 -33.98 -37.05
N GLU A 719 48.39 -32.90 -37.79
CA GLU A 719 49.72 -32.40 -38.16
C GLU A 719 50.61 -32.18 -36.93
N ARG A 720 50.07 -31.56 -35.88
CA ARG A 720 50.80 -31.32 -34.63
C ARG A 720 51.13 -32.61 -33.91
N ARG A 721 50.19 -33.55 -33.79
CA ARG A 721 50.44 -34.89 -33.23
C ARG A 721 51.49 -35.67 -34.02
N LYS A 722 51.48 -35.59 -35.36
CA LYS A 722 52.51 -36.20 -36.22
C LYS A 722 53.89 -35.58 -35.98
N ARG A 723 53.98 -34.24 -35.88
CA ARG A 723 55.22 -33.51 -35.56
C ARG A 723 55.74 -33.82 -34.15
N GLU A 724 54.87 -33.83 -33.14
CA GLU A 724 55.22 -34.22 -31.77
C GLU A 724 55.72 -35.67 -31.71
N THR A 725 55.03 -36.61 -32.37
CA THR A 725 55.45 -38.02 -32.48
C THR A 725 56.81 -38.16 -33.18
N HIS A 726 57.06 -37.40 -34.25
CA HIS A 726 58.34 -37.40 -34.95
C HIS A 726 59.46 -36.81 -34.07
N ASN A 727 59.22 -35.69 -33.40
CA ASN A 727 60.17 -35.04 -32.51
C ASN A 727 60.55 -35.93 -31.32
N ILE A 728 59.56 -36.59 -30.70
CA ILE A 728 59.79 -37.58 -29.62
C ILE A 728 60.67 -38.72 -30.16
N ARG A 729 60.28 -39.37 -31.28
CA ARG A 729 61.05 -40.48 -31.88
C ARG A 729 62.47 -40.09 -32.32
N ARG A 730 62.68 -38.83 -32.72
CA ARG A 730 63.98 -38.32 -33.18
C ARG A 730 64.91 -38.00 -32.02
N ASN A 731 64.37 -37.37 -30.97
CA ASN A 731 65.16 -36.81 -29.87
C ASN A 731 65.25 -37.72 -28.65
N GLN A 732 64.38 -38.74 -28.53
CA GLN A 732 64.26 -39.59 -27.35
C GLN A 732 64.02 -41.05 -27.78
N ARG A 733 65.11 -41.84 -27.82
CA ARG A 733 65.07 -43.27 -28.22
C ARG A 733 64.96 -44.23 -27.04
N GLU A 734 65.41 -43.80 -25.86
CA GLU A 734 65.24 -44.51 -24.59
C GLU A 734 64.70 -43.51 -23.56
N PHE A 735 63.76 -43.95 -22.71
CA PHE A 735 63.19 -43.11 -21.66
C PHE A 735 63.95 -43.33 -20.35
N SER A 736 64.59 -42.28 -19.84
CA SER A 736 65.43 -42.32 -18.63
C SER A 736 64.69 -41.84 -17.39
N PRO A 737 64.95 -42.41 -16.20
CA PRO A 737 64.39 -41.91 -14.95
C PRO A 737 64.76 -40.45 -14.69
N GLY A 738 63.75 -39.59 -14.50
CA GLY A 738 63.90 -38.15 -14.30
C GLY A 738 63.34 -37.31 -15.47
N GLU A 739 63.15 -37.90 -16.65
CA GLU A 739 62.56 -37.18 -17.78
C GLU A 739 61.05 -36.94 -17.60
N PRO A 740 60.49 -35.79 -18.05
CA PRO A 740 59.07 -35.47 -17.88
C PRO A 740 58.14 -36.51 -18.50
N LEU A 741 58.46 -37.02 -19.70
CA LEU A 741 57.68 -38.05 -20.39
C LEU A 741 57.72 -39.42 -19.69
N TYR A 742 58.87 -39.80 -19.12
CA TYR A 742 58.96 -41.02 -18.30
C TYR A 742 58.14 -40.88 -17.01
N SER A 743 58.18 -39.70 -16.38
CA SER A 743 57.42 -39.39 -15.17
C SER A 743 55.92 -39.38 -15.42
N TYR A 744 55.47 -38.77 -16.53
CA TYR A 744 54.08 -38.82 -17.00
C TYR A 744 53.64 -40.26 -17.30
N GLY A 745 54.46 -41.04 -18.01
CA GLY A 745 54.21 -42.46 -18.27
C GLY A 745 54.09 -43.31 -16.99
N LYS A 746 54.85 -42.98 -15.94
CA LYS A 746 54.70 -43.58 -14.61
C LYS A 746 53.42 -43.12 -13.88
N MET A 747 53.03 -41.86 -14.00
CA MET A 747 51.79 -41.33 -13.39
C MET A 747 50.52 -41.91 -14.03
N MET A 748 50.53 -42.13 -15.35
CA MET A 748 49.42 -42.71 -16.10
C MET A 748 49.39 -44.25 -16.06
N ARG A 749 50.41 -44.90 -15.47
CA ARG A 749 50.42 -46.35 -15.25
C ARG A 749 49.55 -46.68 -14.04
N ILE A 750 48.57 -47.57 -14.22
CA ILE A 750 47.70 -48.06 -13.15
C ILE A 750 48.56 -48.54 -11.97
N LYS A 751 48.31 -47.95 -10.79
CA LYS A 751 48.97 -48.35 -9.54
C LYS A 751 48.51 -49.74 -9.12
N ARG A 752 49.41 -50.51 -8.51
CA ARG A 752 49.17 -51.92 -8.19
C ARG A 752 48.02 -52.10 -7.19
N GLU A 753 47.94 -51.21 -6.20
CA GLU A 753 46.86 -51.18 -5.21
C GLU A 753 45.49 -50.94 -5.87
N ALA A 754 45.42 -50.04 -6.86
CA ALA A 754 44.19 -49.78 -7.61
C ALA A 754 43.76 -50.97 -8.48
N SER A 755 44.73 -51.74 -9.01
CA SER A 755 44.46 -52.98 -9.75
C SER A 755 44.00 -54.14 -8.84
N GLU A 756 44.40 -54.15 -7.57
CA GLU A 756 43.98 -55.16 -6.59
C GLU A 756 42.58 -54.82 -6.02
N ILE A 757 42.31 -53.54 -5.72
CA ILE A 757 40.97 -53.06 -5.34
C ILE A 757 39.95 -53.33 -6.46
N SER A 758 40.30 -53.09 -7.72
CA SER A 758 39.44 -53.38 -8.87
C SER A 758 39.15 -54.87 -9.09
N ARG A 759 39.92 -55.79 -8.48
CA ARG A 759 39.66 -57.24 -8.51
C ARG A 759 38.83 -57.71 -7.32
N MET A 760 38.86 -56.97 -6.20
CA MET A 760 37.98 -57.26 -5.06
C MET A 760 36.53 -56.84 -5.30
N SER A 761 36.23 -56.06 -6.35
CA SER A 761 34.86 -55.72 -6.76
C SER A 761 34.25 -56.71 -7.78
N GLU A 762 34.92 -57.82 -8.09
CA GLU A 762 34.42 -58.89 -8.97
C GLU A 762 34.03 -60.17 -8.19
N ILE A 763 33.97 -60.10 -6.85
CA ILE A 763 33.43 -61.11 -5.92
C ILE A 763 32.43 -60.43 -4.99
#